data_AF-A0A8H5PM56-F1
#
_entry.id   AF-A0A8H5PM56-F1
#
_cell.length_a   1.000
_cell.length_b   1.000
_cell.length_c   1.000
_cell.angle_alpha   90.00
_cell.angle_beta   90.00
_cell.angle_gamma   90.00
#
_symmetry.space_group_name_H-M   'P 1'
#
loop_
_entity.id
_entity.type
_entity.pdbx_description
1 polymer ?
#
loop_
_entity_poly.entity_id
_entity_poly.type
_entity_poly.pdbx_seq_one_letter_code
_entity_poly.pdbx_strand_id
1 'polypeptide(L)'
;MHIHLLSHLGTVLCLGTASVGALSLKRNKRATSPASLEIGNPVLTSKWLEGSDYEQVVEFFVTNSDENNPLTWADDLAVSVESSSLETTTPGTLLRLGPKQSAVVQVGVKNKAGIKAGTQCDAKAVVTWGSKDNPKKTSKDFSGQCGIGDYDASESSLGHHWNPDWFNEIKYGIFIHWGLYSVPAFGNKPGPKQDYAEWYGFRMTQPDFPSETYQYHRNTYGENFNYDDFVSNFTAAKFDADEWMNLVADAGAQYVVPVTKHHDGWALFDFPESVSTYFSMPEWFNPAYVKYGWDQHYKGNYYGRPPTNPYTNKSIEYTGYVEVDDFLDDIQNPQIEALFYEYETEILWCDIGGPNKAVDVLAPWLNWARDKRRQVTFNDRCGPSGDYGTPEYAGISFKASKFESNRGLDPFSFGYNFMTTDDEYLSGEEIVKTLVDNVVNNGNLLLNMGPKPDGTIPKQQQLNLLDAGQWIKGHGEGIFGTRYWSTAQTSGSLRFATKPDAFYIHHVGQPSSPLVIKEPVPWVEGDVVTAVGGSADGTVLKVSSSDGSFSVELPDNVVQGDKYIWTIKIAYIIDSHIHLFPASETSSLAWYTNDHPLAGQHSVDQYREATTSEPSLTGFIFVETDRKNDLKSGELAGSGWREPLNELAWIKRVALGQPRPGEGHSAEDKGLCLGIVLWAPLPSTADAMKMYLLKVEEEAGLVWPKVKGFRYLLQDKPHGTMLQDTFIDNTKLLGRRGFTFDVCIDLHRRGQQQIKDLVEFAKLARDNVPENEKVVLVLDHLCKPDMSDADSVSGVAFMTWRAAIHELGQDEHTYVKFSGGFAEMDESVDGLSTNDICKALEKWFRVLLETFGPRRIMFGSDWPVCTINMSNAWSRWRDVTLQLCQEARLTPEEQVKVLPT
;
A
#
# COMPACT_ATOMS: atom_id res chain seq x y z
N MET A 1 11.34 10.17 -37.16
CA MET A 1 11.63 9.44 -38.42
C MET A 1 10.43 8.56 -38.70
N HIS A 2 9.65 8.92 -39.73
CA HIS A 2 8.39 8.26 -40.13
C HIS A 2 8.63 6.88 -40.75
N ILE A 3 7.83 5.87 -40.38
CA ILE A 3 7.52 4.73 -41.25
C ILE A 3 6.03 4.34 -41.09
N HIS A 4 5.30 4.43 -42.19
CA HIS A 4 3.99 3.84 -42.48
C HIS A 4 4.17 2.45 -43.13
N LEU A 5 3.08 1.66 -43.13
CA LEU A 5 2.65 0.55 -44.03
C LEU A 5 2.29 -0.70 -43.21
N LEU A 6 1.27 -1.51 -43.51
CA LEU A 6 0.06 -1.46 -44.35
C LEU A 6 -0.71 -2.75 -43.99
N SER A 7 -2.04 -2.67 -43.93
CA SER A 7 -3.01 -3.76 -43.83
C SER A 7 -2.88 -4.82 -44.94
N HIS A 8 -3.23 -6.09 -44.69
CA HIS A 8 -3.92 -6.97 -45.66
C HIS A 8 -4.68 -8.15 -45.00
N LEU A 9 -5.84 -8.44 -45.59
CA LEU A 9 -6.86 -9.44 -45.24
C LEU A 9 -6.42 -10.90 -45.40
N GLY A 10 -7.06 -11.79 -44.64
CA GLY A 10 -7.07 -13.24 -44.86
C GLY A 10 -8.27 -13.92 -44.19
N THR A 11 -9.40 -13.99 -44.90
CA THR A 11 -10.61 -14.74 -44.55
C THR A 11 -10.39 -16.24 -44.73
N VAL A 12 -10.69 -17.07 -43.74
CA VAL A 12 -10.97 -18.51 -43.93
C VAL A 12 -12.21 -18.89 -43.12
N LEU A 13 -13.28 -19.24 -43.84
CA LEU A 13 -14.44 -19.97 -43.35
C LEU A 13 -14.05 -21.41 -42.99
N CYS A 14 -14.52 -21.90 -41.85
CA CYS A 14 -14.89 -23.32 -41.70
C CYS A 14 -16.08 -23.47 -40.76
N LEU A 15 -17.20 -23.88 -41.35
CA LEU A 15 -18.44 -24.28 -40.69
C LEU A 15 -18.25 -25.63 -39.99
N GLY A 16 -18.67 -25.72 -38.72
CA GLY A 16 -18.76 -26.97 -37.98
C GLY A 16 -19.82 -26.85 -36.89
N THR A 17 -21.04 -27.24 -37.21
CA THR A 17 -22.19 -27.30 -36.30
C THR A 17 -22.01 -28.44 -35.29
N ALA A 18 -21.97 -28.11 -34.00
CA ALA A 18 -22.17 -29.07 -32.92
C ALA A 18 -23.23 -28.54 -31.94
N SER A 19 -24.28 -29.32 -31.78
CA SER A 19 -25.43 -29.08 -30.91
C SER A 19 -25.02 -29.00 -29.44
N VAL A 20 -25.29 -27.87 -28.78
CA VAL A 20 -25.17 -27.72 -27.33
C VAL A 20 -26.43 -28.30 -26.68
N GLY A 21 -26.27 -29.44 -26.00
CA GLY A 21 -27.27 -29.96 -25.07
C GLY A 21 -27.33 -29.08 -23.82
N ALA A 22 -28.55 -28.74 -23.39
CA ALA A 22 -28.81 -27.94 -22.21
C ALA A 22 -28.24 -28.60 -20.94
N LEU A 23 -27.15 -28.04 -20.41
CA LEU A 23 -26.67 -28.29 -19.05
C LEU A 23 -27.39 -27.33 -18.11
N SER A 24 -28.30 -27.89 -17.33
CA SER A 24 -28.94 -27.23 -16.19
C SER A 24 -27.87 -26.79 -15.19
N LEU A 25 -27.66 -25.47 -15.10
CA LEU A 25 -26.87 -24.81 -14.07
C LEU A 25 -27.47 -25.15 -12.70
N LYS A 26 -26.80 -26.01 -11.94
CA LYS A 26 -27.09 -26.19 -10.52
C LYS A 26 -26.72 -24.88 -9.81
N ARG A 27 -27.73 -24.18 -9.29
CA ARG A 27 -27.58 -23.12 -8.30
C ARG A 27 -26.61 -23.56 -7.21
N ASN A 28 -25.50 -22.84 -7.02
CA ASN A 28 -24.68 -22.98 -5.81
C ASN A 28 -25.57 -22.64 -4.61
N LYS A 29 -25.80 -23.64 -3.76
CA LYS A 29 -26.49 -23.47 -2.49
C LYS A 29 -25.58 -22.66 -1.56
N ARG A 30 -26.15 -21.68 -0.87
CA ARG A 30 -25.65 -21.14 0.40
C ARG A 30 -25.12 -22.31 1.24
N ALA A 31 -23.89 -22.21 1.76
CA ALA A 31 -23.33 -23.24 2.65
C ALA A 31 -24.35 -23.52 3.77
N THR A 32 -24.67 -24.79 4.00
CA THR A 32 -25.75 -25.19 4.92
C THR A 32 -25.42 -24.93 6.40
N SER A 33 -24.17 -24.58 6.71
CA SER A 33 -23.68 -24.19 8.04
C SER A 33 -22.57 -23.13 7.90
N PRO A 34 -22.54 -22.08 8.74
CA PRO A 34 -21.47 -21.08 8.73
C PRO A 34 -20.13 -21.70 9.20
N ALA A 35 -19.02 -21.09 8.80
CA ALA A 35 -17.65 -21.48 9.14
C ALA A 35 -17.41 -21.68 10.65
N SER A 36 -16.25 -22.23 11.02
CA SER A 36 -15.82 -22.38 12.41
C SER A 36 -14.59 -21.49 12.63
N LEU A 37 -14.70 -20.43 13.44
CA LEU A 37 -13.62 -19.48 13.64
C LEU A 37 -12.95 -19.60 15.01
N GLU A 38 -11.64 -19.40 15.04
CA GLU A 38 -10.80 -19.41 16.23
C GLU A 38 -9.91 -18.15 16.28
N ILE A 39 -9.62 -17.66 17.48
CA ILE A 39 -8.72 -16.51 17.69
C ILE A 39 -7.34 -17.00 18.16
N GLY A 40 -6.31 -16.63 17.41
CA GLY A 40 -4.91 -16.91 17.72
C GLY A 40 -4.18 -15.65 18.21
N ASN A 41 -3.46 -15.79 19.33
CA ASN A 41 -2.48 -14.82 19.85
C ASN A 41 -2.86 -13.32 19.81
N PRO A 42 -3.93 -12.88 20.49
CA PRO A 42 -4.20 -11.45 20.66
C PRO A 42 -3.15 -10.73 21.49
N VAL A 43 -2.69 -9.60 20.96
CA VAL A 43 -1.66 -8.76 21.57
C VAL A 43 -2.09 -7.30 21.53
N LEU A 44 -1.95 -6.60 22.66
CA LEU A 44 -1.93 -5.14 22.71
C LEU A 44 -0.55 -4.68 22.24
N THR A 45 -0.49 -4.08 21.05
CA THR A 45 0.76 -3.60 20.47
C THR A 45 1.04 -2.17 20.94
N SER A 46 2.25 -1.67 20.72
CA SER A 46 2.58 -0.25 20.94
C SER A 46 2.47 0.62 19.69
N LYS A 47 2.01 0.05 18.57
CA LYS A 47 1.69 0.80 17.36
C LYS A 47 0.28 1.38 17.42
N TRP A 48 0.05 2.43 16.64
CA TRP A 48 -1.25 3.04 16.46
C TRP A 48 -1.59 3.20 14.98
N LEU A 49 -2.88 3.34 14.68
CA LEU A 49 -3.34 3.60 13.32
C LEU A 49 -2.79 4.94 12.83
N GLU A 50 -2.14 4.94 11.67
CA GLU A 50 -1.56 6.16 11.09
C GLU A 50 -2.61 7.25 10.90
N GLY A 51 -2.25 8.50 11.21
CA GLY A 51 -3.16 9.65 11.18
C GLY A 51 -4.23 9.67 12.28
N SER A 52 -4.31 8.66 13.16
CA SER A 52 -5.22 8.66 14.30
C SER A 52 -4.66 9.43 15.51
N ASP A 53 -5.53 9.73 16.47
CA ASP A 53 -5.12 10.26 17.77
C ASP A 53 -4.80 9.11 18.75
N TYR A 54 -3.69 8.43 18.48
CA TYR A 54 -3.14 7.30 19.23
C TYR A 54 -4.13 6.14 19.44
N GLU A 55 -4.87 5.78 18.39
CA GLU A 55 -5.67 4.55 18.41
C GLU A 55 -4.76 3.34 18.36
N GLN A 56 -4.50 2.78 19.54
CA GLN A 56 -3.63 1.62 19.73
C GLN A 56 -4.18 0.43 18.96
N VAL A 57 -3.31 -0.34 18.32
CA VAL A 57 -3.71 -1.54 17.58
C VAL A 57 -3.67 -2.77 18.50
N VAL A 58 -4.77 -3.51 18.52
CA VAL A 58 -4.81 -4.90 18.96
C VAL A 58 -4.71 -5.79 17.72
N GLU A 59 -3.72 -6.66 17.68
CA GLU A 59 -3.49 -7.57 16.54
C GLU A 59 -3.66 -9.02 16.97
N PHE A 60 -4.32 -9.84 16.14
CA PHE A 60 -4.46 -11.29 16.32
C PHE A 60 -4.72 -12.01 15.00
N PHE A 61 -4.60 -13.33 15.04
CA PHE A 61 -5.07 -14.21 13.98
C PHE A 61 -6.54 -14.56 14.18
N VAL A 62 -7.31 -14.50 13.09
CA VAL A 62 -8.59 -15.20 12.97
C VAL A 62 -8.38 -16.37 12.03
N THR A 63 -8.67 -17.58 12.49
CA THR A 63 -8.52 -18.83 11.73
C THR A 63 -9.88 -19.44 11.46
N ASN A 64 -10.17 -19.79 10.21
CA ASN A 64 -11.28 -20.65 9.85
C ASN A 64 -10.85 -22.11 9.99
N SER A 65 -11.20 -22.74 11.11
CA SER A 65 -10.91 -24.15 11.39
C SER A 65 -11.88 -25.13 10.73
N ASP A 66 -12.88 -24.66 9.99
CA ASP A 66 -13.79 -25.51 9.21
C ASP A 66 -13.03 -26.23 8.07
N GLU A 67 -13.50 -27.43 7.70
CA GLU A 67 -12.93 -28.23 6.62
C GLU A 67 -13.44 -27.81 5.24
N ASN A 68 -14.66 -27.30 5.16
CA ASN A 68 -15.37 -27.17 3.87
C ASN A 68 -16.01 -25.79 3.67
N ASN A 69 -16.40 -25.11 4.75
CA ASN A 69 -17.18 -23.88 4.65
C ASN A 69 -16.27 -22.64 4.72
N PRO A 70 -16.23 -21.80 3.67
CA PRO A 70 -15.56 -20.52 3.74
C PRO A 70 -16.34 -19.56 4.65
N LEU A 71 -15.61 -18.64 5.28
CA LEU A 71 -16.15 -17.36 5.73
C LEU A 71 -16.21 -16.43 4.52
N THR A 72 -17.38 -15.90 4.25
CA THR A 72 -17.63 -14.91 3.19
C THR A 72 -18.30 -13.68 3.80
N TRP A 73 -18.48 -12.63 3.00
CA TRP A 73 -19.27 -11.48 3.41
C TRP A 73 -20.72 -11.86 3.79
N ALA A 74 -21.24 -13.02 3.34
CA ALA A 74 -22.56 -13.51 3.70
C ALA A 74 -22.66 -14.05 5.15
N ASP A 75 -21.52 -14.15 5.86
CA ASP A 75 -21.39 -14.67 7.22
C ASP A 75 -21.25 -13.55 8.27
N ASP A 76 -21.71 -12.32 8.01
CA ASP A 76 -22.01 -11.30 9.03
C ASP A 76 -20.91 -11.16 10.12
N LEU A 77 -19.69 -10.81 9.72
CA LEU A 77 -18.52 -10.82 10.61
C LEU A 77 -18.37 -9.52 11.42
N ALA A 78 -18.28 -9.65 12.74
CA ALA A 78 -17.90 -8.59 13.67
C ALA A 78 -16.67 -8.98 14.51
N VAL A 79 -15.58 -8.24 14.34
CA VAL A 79 -14.36 -8.36 15.16
C VAL A 79 -14.18 -7.11 16.04
N SER A 80 -13.97 -7.32 17.35
CA SER A 80 -13.88 -6.25 18.35
C SER A 80 -13.06 -6.67 19.59
N VAL A 81 -12.85 -5.72 20.51
CA VAL A 81 -12.22 -5.93 21.82
C VAL A 81 -13.16 -5.48 22.93
N GLU A 82 -13.44 -6.38 23.87
CA GLU A 82 -14.18 -6.11 25.11
C GLU A 82 -13.19 -5.92 26.27
N SER A 83 -13.28 -4.80 27.01
CA SER A 83 -12.45 -4.53 28.19
C SER A 83 -13.11 -3.50 29.13
N SER A 84 -12.78 -3.55 30.42
CA SER A 84 -13.10 -2.48 31.38
C SER A 84 -12.24 -1.23 31.18
N SER A 85 -11.05 -1.39 30.59
CA SER A 85 -10.06 -0.32 30.41
C SER A 85 -10.02 0.26 28.99
N LEU A 86 -10.43 -0.52 27.99
CA LEU A 86 -10.42 -0.14 26.59
C LEU A 86 -11.82 0.00 26.01
N GLU A 87 -11.94 0.85 25.00
CA GLU A 87 -13.06 0.88 24.07
C GLU A 87 -12.55 0.53 22.65
N THR A 88 -13.32 -0.31 21.95
CA THR A 88 -13.07 -0.53 20.52
C THR A 88 -13.45 0.72 19.77
N THR A 89 -12.49 1.30 19.07
CA THR A 89 -12.69 2.49 18.26
C THR A 89 -12.78 2.11 16.79
N THR A 90 -11.85 1.29 16.30
CA THR A 90 -11.87 0.79 14.93
C THR A 90 -12.06 -0.72 14.94
N PRO A 91 -13.25 -1.25 14.58
CA PRO A 91 -13.48 -2.69 14.56
C PRO A 91 -12.60 -3.39 13.53
N GLY A 92 -12.22 -4.63 13.81
CA GLY A 92 -11.45 -5.43 12.86
C GLY A 92 -12.28 -5.83 11.64
N THR A 93 -11.60 -5.87 10.49
CA THR A 93 -12.18 -6.22 9.19
C THR A 93 -11.53 -7.48 8.64
N LEU A 94 -12.36 -8.40 8.16
CA LEU A 94 -11.93 -9.57 7.41
C LEU A 94 -13.08 -9.92 6.46
N LEU A 95 -12.83 -9.80 5.16
CA LEU A 95 -13.87 -9.91 4.14
C LEU A 95 -14.13 -11.36 3.74
N ARG A 96 -13.09 -12.18 3.77
CA ARG A 96 -13.14 -13.58 3.36
C ARG A 96 -12.07 -14.40 4.06
N LEU A 97 -12.44 -15.62 4.42
CA LEU A 97 -11.51 -16.62 4.96
C LEU A 97 -12.00 -18.02 4.61
N GLY A 98 -11.46 -18.59 3.55
CA GLY A 98 -11.71 -19.97 3.15
C GLY A 98 -11.35 -21.01 4.21
N PRO A 99 -11.71 -22.29 4.01
CA PRO A 99 -11.45 -23.36 4.96
C PRO A 99 -9.95 -23.51 5.26
N LYS A 100 -9.61 -23.72 6.54
CA LYS A 100 -8.22 -23.86 7.04
C LYS A 100 -7.31 -22.64 6.81
N GLN A 101 -7.90 -21.48 6.56
CA GLN A 101 -7.16 -20.23 6.37
C GLN A 101 -7.08 -19.45 7.67
N SER A 102 -6.04 -18.62 7.81
CA SER A 102 -5.95 -17.62 8.87
C SER A 102 -5.64 -16.25 8.26
N ALA A 103 -6.03 -15.20 8.96
CA ALA A 103 -5.69 -13.85 8.58
C ALA A 103 -5.32 -13.06 9.83
N VAL A 104 -4.35 -12.15 9.68
CA VAL A 104 -4.09 -11.12 10.68
C VAL A 104 -5.24 -10.13 10.65
N VAL A 105 -5.83 -9.87 11.81
CA VAL A 105 -6.86 -8.85 12.01
C VAL A 105 -6.36 -7.86 13.03
N GLN A 106 -6.54 -6.58 12.69
CA GLN A 106 -6.20 -5.45 13.53
C GLN A 106 -7.47 -4.76 14.00
N VAL A 107 -7.54 -4.42 15.29
CA VAL A 107 -8.63 -3.67 15.92
C VAL A 107 -8.04 -2.43 16.58
N GLY A 108 -8.51 -1.24 16.23
CA GLY A 108 -8.14 -0.01 16.92
C GLY A 108 -8.89 0.14 18.24
N VAL A 109 -8.17 0.50 19.29
CA VAL A 109 -8.72 0.71 20.64
C VAL A 109 -8.19 2.00 21.25
N LYS A 110 -8.97 2.58 22.17
CA LYS A 110 -8.53 3.68 23.04
C LYS A 110 -8.76 3.36 24.50
N ASN A 111 -7.96 4.00 25.35
CA ASN A 111 -8.17 3.99 26.79
C ASN A 111 -9.47 4.70 27.13
N LYS A 112 -10.28 4.06 27.97
CA LYS A 112 -11.45 4.71 28.57
C LYS A 112 -11.04 5.86 29.48
N ALA A 113 -11.95 6.80 29.68
CA ALA A 113 -11.73 7.96 30.54
C ALA A 113 -11.19 7.57 31.92
N GLY A 114 -10.08 8.20 32.33
CA GLY A 114 -9.42 7.95 33.62
C GLY A 114 -8.37 6.84 33.61
N ILE A 115 -8.22 6.09 32.51
CA ILE A 115 -7.16 5.08 32.37
C ILE A 115 -5.92 5.73 31.74
N LYS A 116 -4.85 5.86 32.53
CA LYS A 116 -3.57 6.41 32.05
C LYS A 116 -2.93 5.47 31.02
N ALA A 117 -2.34 6.01 29.96
CA ALA A 117 -1.52 5.25 29.02
C ALA A 117 -0.38 4.51 29.74
N GLY A 118 -0.06 3.30 29.27
CA GLY A 118 0.94 2.41 29.88
C GLY A 118 0.42 1.61 31.09
N THR A 119 -0.85 1.74 31.47
CA THR A 119 -1.42 0.95 32.58
C THR A 119 -1.66 -0.48 32.12
N GLN A 120 -1.30 -1.47 32.95
CA GLN A 120 -1.62 -2.87 32.68
C GLN A 120 -3.13 -3.10 32.66
N CYS A 121 -3.63 -3.83 31.67
CA CYS A 121 -5.04 -4.09 31.51
C CYS A 121 -5.33 -5.47 30.93
N ASP A 122 -6.52 -5.97 31.25
CA ASP A 122 -7.08 -7.19 30.71
C ASP A 122 -8.13 -6.85 29.65
N ALA A 123 -8.15 -7.64 28.58
CA ALA A 123 -9.06 -7.47 27.46
C ALA A 123 -9.44 -8.84 26.87
N LYS A 124 -10.49 -8.83 26.06
CA LYS A 124 -10.99 -10.01 25.37
C LYS A 124 -11.21 -9.68 23.90
N ALA A 125 -10.49 -10.36 23.03
CA ALA A 125 -10.73 -10.31 21.60
C ALA A 125 -12.00 -11.11 21.30
N VAL A 126 -12.90 -10.55 20.50
CA VAL A 126 -14.22 -11.13 20.23
C VAL A 126 -14.47 -11.14 18.72
N VAL A 127 -14.79 -12.32 18.21
CA VAL A 127 -15.20 -12.53 16.82
C VAL A 127 -16.59 -13.16 16.83
N THR A 128 -17.51 -12.53 16.11
CA THR A 128 -18.91 -12.97 15.95
C THR A 128 -19.21 -13.10 14.46
N TRP A 129 -19.85 -14.19 14.02
CA TRP A 129 -20.11 -14.47 12.60
C TRP A 129 -21.28 -15.43 12.40
N GLY A 130 -21.76 -15.58 11.16
CA GLY A 130 -22.91 -16.38 10.78
C GLY A 130 -24.21 -15.56 10.73
N SER A 131 -25.29 -16.15 10.25
CA SER A 131 -26.56 -15.43 10.02
C SER A 131 -27.13 -14.77 11.28
N LYS A 132 -27.76 -13.59 11.12
CA LYS A 132 -28.51 -12.84 12.16
C LYS A 132 -29.33 -13.69 13.14
N ASP A 133 -29.99 -14.75 12.68
CA ASP A 133 -30.86 -15.58 13.54
C ASP A 133 -30.10 -16.58 14.43
N ASN A 134 -28.82 -16.84 14.14
CA ASN A 134 -27.99 -17.79 14.86
C ASN A 134 -26.49 -17.43 14.76
N PRO A 135 -26.06 -16.31 15.36
CA PRO A 135 -24.66 -15.90 15.32
C PRO A 135 -23.80 -16.84 16.16
N LYS A 136 -22.69 -17.29 15.59
CA LYS A 136 -21.59 -17.92 16.31
C LYS A 136 -20.71 -16.83 16.93
N LYS A 137 -20.15 -17.10 18.10
CA LYS A 137 -19.19 -16.22 18.79
C LYS A 137 -18.01 -17.04 19.27
N THR A 138 -16.82 -16.49 19.13
CA THR A 138 -15.59 -16.97 19.77
C THR A 138 -14.89 -15.79 20.42
N SER A 139 -14.11 -16.06 21.46
CA SER A 139 -13.39 -15.03 22.17
C SER A 139 -12.13 -15.56 22.83
N LYS A 140 -11.13 -14.70 23.01
CA LYS A 140 -9.88 -15.04 23.68
C LYS A 140 -9.42 -13.90 24.57
N ASP A 141 -9.14 -14.22 25.83
CA ASP A 141 -8.61 -13.29 26.82
C ASP A 141 -7.12 -13.02 26.55
N PHE A 142 -6.69 -11.79 26.84
CA PHE A 142 -5.31 -11.34 26.77
C PHE A 142 -5.09 -10.13 27.69
N SER A 143 -3.83 -9.84 27.97
CA SER A 143 -3.44 -8.73 28.84
C SER A 143 -2.24 -8.01 28.25
N GLY A 144 -2.09 -6.73 28.56
CA GLY A 144 -0.97 -5.91 28.09
C GLY A 144 -1.07 -4.49 28.59
N GLN A 145 -0.26 -3.59 28.02
CA GLN A 145 -0.29 -2.18 28.35
C GLN A 145 -1.34 -1.45 27.52
N CYS A 146 -2.28 -0.78 28.20
CA CYS A 146 -3.33 0.02 27.57
C CYS A 146 -2.83 1.41 27.19
N GLY A 147 -2.97 1.77 25.92
CA GLY A 147 -2.49 3.02 25.35
C GLY A 147 -0.97 3.03 25.20
N ILE A 148 -0.46 4.05 24.52
CA ILE A 148 0.98 4.18 24.24
C ILE A 148 1.64 4.93 25.40
N GLY A 149 2.14 4.18 26.40
CA GLY A 149 2.79 4.71 27.59
C GLY A 149 4.18 5.26 27.34
N ASP A 150 4.80 5.83 28.38
CA ASP A 150 6.20 6.26 28.33
C ASP A 150 7.13 5.05 28.37
N TYR A 151 8.17 5.10 27.54
CA TYR A 151 9.31 4.20 27.62
C TYR A 151 10.30 4.68 28.68
N ASP A 152 10.84 3.76 29.46
CA ASP A 152 11.95 4.00 30.38
C ASP A 152 13.21 3.27 29.90
N ALA A 153 14.36 3.64 30.48
CA ALA A 153 15.67 3.06 30.15
C ALA A 153 15.83 1.64 30.72
N SER A 154 14.98 0.71 30.25
CA SER A 154 15.06 -0.71 30.56
C SER A 154 14.69 -1.58 29.36
N GLU A 155 15.36 -2.72 29.21
CA GLU A 155 15.02 -3.69 28.16
C GLU A 155 13.58 -4.17 28.26
N SER A 156 13.04 -4.30 29.47
CA SER A 156 11.65 -4.66 29.67
C SER A 156 10.69 -3.61 29.11
N SER A 157 10.99 -2.32 29.24
CA SER A 157 10.15 -1.26 28.69
C SER A 157 10.23 -1.23 27.17
N LEU A 158 11.46 -1.22 26.62
CA LEU A 158 11.69 -1.18 25.18
C LEU A 158 11.23 -2.43 24.44
N GLY A 159 11.26 -3.61 25.08
CA GLY A 159 10.75 -4.86 24.49
C GLY A 159 9.25 -4.88 24.22
N HIS A 160 8.51 -3.85 24.69
CA HIS A 160 7.10 -3.64 24.31
C HIS A 160 6.94 -2.72 23.10
N HIS A 161 8.02 -2.18 22.52
CA HIS A 161 7.96 -1.44 21.26
C HIS A 161 7.70 -2.39 20.08
N TRP A 162 6.93 -1.95 19.09
CA TRP A 162 6.51 -2.74 17.93
C TRP A 162 6.81 -1.94 16.67
N ASN A 163 7.23 -2.61 15.61
CA ASN A 163 7.42 -1.94 14.33
C ASN A 163 6.06 -1.42 13.79
N PRO A 164 6.06 -0.25 13.14
CA PRO A 164 4.85 0.31 12.56
C PRO A 164 4.37 -0.44 11.31
N ASP A 165 3.10 -0.22 10.97
CA ASP A 165 2.50 -0.84 9.79
C ASP A 165 3.09 -0.31 8.48
N TRP A 166 3.53 0.96 8.41
CA TRP A 166 4.25 1.46 7.23
C TRP A 166 5.51 0.62 6.94
N PHE A 167 6.29 0.24 7.96
CA PHE A 167 7.46 -0.62 7.80
C PHE A 167 7.07 -2.03 7.32
N ASN A 168 5.90 -2.52 7.73
CA ASN A 168 5.37 -3.78 7.22
C ASN A 168 4.98 -3.73 5.75
N GLU A 169 4.64 -2.56 5.22
CA GLU A 169 4.05 -2.38 3.89
C GLU A 169 5.06 -2.05 2.79
N ILE A 170 6.20 -1.43 3.13
CA ILE A 170 7.20 -0.94 2.18
C ILE A 170 8.09 -2.02 1.55
N LYS A 171 8.30 -3.16 2.21
CA LYS A 171 8.96 -4.41 1.72
C LYS A 171 10.41 -4.35 1.20
N TYR A 172 10.82 -3.34 0.44
CA TYR A 172 12.08 -3.31 -0.30
C TYR A 172 12.82 -1.99 -0.10
N GLY A 173 14.09 -2.08 0.31
CA GLY A 173 14.97 -0.92 0.52
C GLY A 173 16.38 -1.15 0.01
N ILE A 174 17.13 -0.06 -0.11
CA ILE A 174 18.54 -0.07 -0.51
C ILE A 174 19.45 0.27 0.66
N PHE A 175 20.39 -0.62 0.97
CA PHE A 175 21.51 -0.36 1.87
C PHE A 175 22.67 0.24 1.07
N ILE A 176 23.45 1.14 1.67
CA ILE A 176 24.63 1.72 1.00
C ILE A 176 25.85 1.65 1.91
N HIS A 177 26.76 0.72 1.62
CA HIS A 177 28.09 0.67 2.25
C HIS A 177 29.10 1.45 1.42
N TRP A 178 29.34 2.69 1.83
CA TRP A 178 30.30 3.60 1.21
C TRP A 178 31.13 4.26 2.31
N GLY A 179 32.45 4.35 2.12
CA GLY A 179 33.35 4.92 3.11
C GLY A 179 34.80 4.82 2.67
N LEU A 180 35.72 5.04 3.62
CA LEU A 180 37.16 5.05 3.32
C LEU A 180 37.65 3.71 2.74
N TYR A 181 37.08 2.59 3.20
CA TYR A 181 37.35 1.23 2.68
C TYR A 181 36.99 1.06 1.20
N SER A 182 36.15 1.93 0.63
CA SER A 182 35.88 1.95 -0.82
C SER A 182 37.10 2.37 -1.64
N VAL A 183 38.12 3.00 -1.03
CA VAL A 183 39.37 3.37 -1.73
C VAL A 183 40.22 2.14 -2.07
N PRO A 184 40.67 1.32 -1.09
CA PRO A 184 41.40 0.10 -1.40
C PRO A 184 40.53 -0.96 -2.07
N ALA A 185 39.22 -0.96 -1.81
CA ALA A 185 38.20 -1.76 -2.49
C ALA A 185 38.54 -3.25 -2.63
N PHE A 186 39.16 -3.87 -1.61
CA PHE A 186 39.66 -5.23 -1.71
C PHE A 186 39.08 -6.12 -0.63
N GLY A 187 38.39 -7.16 -1.07
CA GLY A 187 38.02 -8.34 -0.28
C GLY A 187 38.32 -9.59 -1.09
N ASN A 188 38.71 -10.68 -0.42
CA ASN A 188 39.02 -11.93 -1.09
C ASN A 188 37.78 -12.56 -1.74
N LYS A 189 37.93 -13.03 -2.99
CA LYS A 189 36.92 -13.77 -3.76
C LYS A 189 36.47 -15.07 -3.08
N PRO A 190 35.31 -15.65 -3.47
CA PRO A 190 34.75 -16.86 -2.86
C PRO A 190 35.77 -18.00 -2.73
N GLY A 191 35.82 -18.59 -1.54
CA GLY A 191 36.75 -19.65 -1.18
C GLY A 191 37.06 -19.63 0.32
N PRO A 192 37.99 -20.49 0.80
CA PRO A 192 38.34 -20.58 2.23
C PRO A 192 38.89 -19.30 2.85
N LYS A 193 39.16 -18.27 2.04
CA LYS A 193 39.67 -16.97 2.45
C LYS A 193 38.72 -15.81 2.15
N GLN A 194 37.47 -16.06 1.76
CA GLN A 194 36.52 -14.99 1.44
C GLN A 194 36.42 -13.99 2.58
N ASP A 195 36.42 -12.70 2.26
CA ASP A 195 36.47 -11.62 3.24
C ASP A 195 35.83 -10.36 2.64
N TYR A 196 35.19 -9.57 3.51
CA TYR A 196 34.44 -8.39 3.10
C TYR A 196 35.38 -7.19 2.88
N ALA A 197 35.20 -6.45 1.79
CA ALA A 197 36.02 -5.30 1.43
C ALA A 197 35.91 -4.15 2.45
N GLU A 198 34.75 -3.97 3.09
CA GLU A 198 34.55 -2.98 4.14
C GLU A 198 35.30 -3.30 5.45
N TRP A 199 35.84 -4.51 5.58
CA TRP A 199 36.71 -4.94 6.69
C TRP A 199 38.20 -4.68 6.44
N TYR A 200 38.57 -4.05 5.30
CA TYR A 200 39.95 -3.88 4.87
C TYR A 200 40.87 -3.31 5.96
N GLY A 201 40.45 -2.24 6.63
CA GLY A 201 41.25 -1.55 7.66
C GLY A 201 41.66 -2.44 8.83
N PHE A 202 40.80 -3.38 9.23
CA PHE A 202 41.12 -4.37 10.25
C PHE A 202 41.93 -5.53 9.69
N ARG A 203 41.56 -6.03 8.50
CA ARG A 203 42.18 -7.21 7.89
C ARG A 203 43.61 -6.96 7.43
N MET A 204 43.95 -5.73 7.08
CA MET A 204 45.33 -5.34 6.78
C MET A 204 46.26 -5.38 8.00
N THR A 205 45.73 -5.52 9.23
CA THR A 205 46.54 -5.67 10.45
C THR A 205 46.68 -7.13 10.92
N GLN A 206 46.16 -8.09 10.17
CA GLN A 206 46.09 -9.50 10.59
C GLN A 206 46.87 -10.42 9.63
N PRO A 207 48.20 -10.60 9.82
CA PRO A 207 49.02 -11.42 8.92
C PRO A 207 48.62 -12.90 8.89
N ASP A 208 48.04 -13.40 9.99
CA ASP A 208 47.67 -14.80 10.17
C ASP A 208 46.17 -15.09 9.96
N PHE A 209 45.36 -14.05 9.70
CA PHE A 209 43.95 -14.26 9.38
C PHE A 209 43.83 -14.90 7.99
N PRO A 210 42.87 -15.80 7.73
CA PRO A 210 42.67 -16.42 6.42
C PRO A 210 42.09 -15.42 5.41
N SER A 211 42.84 -14.37 5.08
CA SER A 211 42.57 -13.33 4.08
C SER A 211 43.91 -12.95 3.46
N GLU A 212 43.90 -12.44 2.23
CA GLU A 212 45.11 -11.94 1.55
C GLU A 212 45.24 -10.42 1.69
N THR A 213 44.34 -9.77 2.43
CA THR A 213 44.32 -8.32 2.61
C THR A 213 45.65 -7.78 3.13
N TYR A 214 46.25 -8.43 4.15
CA TYR A 214 47.57 -8.04 4.69
C TYR A 214 48.68 -8.08 3.62
N GLN A 215 48.71 -9.14 2.80
CA GLN A 215 49.72 -9.31 1.76
C GLN A 215 49.46 -8.36 0.58
N TYR A 216 48.21 -8.21 0.17
CA TYR A 216 47.78 -7.27 -0.87
C TYR A 216 48.17 -5.84 -0.50
N HIS A 217 47.89 -5.42 0.74
CA HIS A 217 48.24 -4.09 1.22
C HIS A 217 49.75 -3.85 1.16
N ARG A 218 50.54 -4.78 1.71
CA ARG A 218 52.01 -4.72 1.70
C ARG A 218 52.57 -4.63 0.28
N ASN A 219 52.02 -5.42 -0.65
CA ASN A 219 52.53 -5.50 -2.02
C ASN A 219 52.11 -4.30 -2.88
N THR A 220 50.96 -3.68 -2.59
CA THR A 220 50.37 -2.61 -3.41
C THR A 220 50.76 -1.22 -2.91
N TYR A 221 50.67 -1.00 -1.60
CA TYR A 221 50.86 0.31 -0.97
C TYR A 221 52.17 0.39 -0.18
N GLY A 222 52.70 -0.74 0.29
CA GLY A 222 53.96 -0.82 1.02
C GLY A 222 53.79 -0.73 2.54
N GLU A 223 54.85 -1.10 3.27
CA GLU A 223 54.83 -1.23 4.74
C GLU A 223 54.67 0.10 5.50
N ASN A 224 54.89 1.24 4.85
CA ASN A 224 54.79 2.56 5.46
C ASN A 224 53.46 3.28 5.14
N PHE A 225 52.58 2.66 4.35
CA PHE A 225 51.26 3.19 4.05
C PHE A 225 50.29 2.70 5.14
N ASN A 226 49.64 3.61 5.84
CA ASN A 226 48.64 3.31 6.85
C ASN A 226 47.23 3.47 6.26
N TYR A 227 46.22 2.96 6.95
CA TYR A 227 44.84 3.02 6.46
C TYR A 227 44.38 4.47 6.20
N ASP A 228 44.73 5.40 7.10
CA ASP A 228 44.35 6.82 6.98
C ASP A 228 45.00 7.55 5.79
N ASP A 229 46.09 7.01 5.23
CA ASP A 229 46.68 7.61 4.03
C ASP A 229 45.71 7.54 2.83
N PHE A 230 44.69 6.66 2.88
CA PHE A 230 43.60 6.62 1.90
C PHE A 230 42.65 7.83 1.96
N VAL A 231 42.65 8.62 3.04
CA VAL A 231 41.70 9.75 3.21
C VAL A 231 41.84 10.73 2.04
N SER A 232 43.09 10.98 1.61
CA SER A 232 43.37 11.84 0.46
C SER A 232 42.79 11.35 -0.87
N ASN A 233 42.39 10.08 -0.95
CA ASN A 233 41.83 9.44 -2.14
C ASN A 233 40.31 9.23 -2.07
N PHE A 234 39.70 9.38 -0.88
CA PHE A 234 38.24 9.36 -0.72
C PHE A 234 37.67 10.75 -1.04
N THR A 235 37.55 11.05 -2.33
CA THR A 235 37.28 12.43 -2.80
C THR A 235 35.82 12.75 -3.05
N ALA A 236 34.95 11.75 -3.22
CA ALA A 236 33.55 11.94 -3.64
C ALA A 236 33.39 12.84 -4.89
N ALA A 237 34.41 12.93 -5.75
CA ALA A 237 34.49 13.95 -6.80
C ALA A 237 33.41 13.86 -7.89
N LYS A 238 32.65 12.77 -7.94
CA LYS A 238 31.52 12.52 -8.84
C LYS A 238 30.28 12.05 -8.07
N PHE A 239 30.23 12.29 -6.77
CA PHE A 239 29.04 11.99 -5.98
C PHE A 239 27.91 12.93 -6.39
N ASP A 240 26.75 12.33 -6.67
CA ASP A 240 25.52 13.03 -6.95
C ASP A 240 24.39 12.29 -6.23
N ALA A 241 23.82 12.94 -5.22
CA ALA A 241 22.76 12.37 -4.40
C ALA A 241 21.47 12.15 -5.21
N ASP A 242 21.16 13.04 -6.16
CA ASP A 242 19.98 12.93 -7.01
C ASP A 242 20.14 11.74 -7.97
N GLU A 243 21.33 11.52 -8.55
CA GLU A 243 21.58 10.32 -9.37
C GLU A 243 21.42 9.03 -8.58
N TRP A 244 21.89 8.99 -7.32
CA TRP A 244 21.71 7.84 -6.44
C TRP A 244 20.23 7.60 -6.13
N MET A 245 19.49 8.65 -5.73
CA MET A 245 18.08 8.51 -5.37
C MET A 245 17.20 8.16 -6.58
N ASN A 246 17.51 8.69 -7.77
CA ASN A 246 16.85 8.29 -9.01
C ASN A 246 17.06 6.81 -9.29
N LEU A 247 18.29 6.28 -9.13
CA LEU A 247 18.54 4.85 -9.30
C LEU A 247 17.79 3.99 -8.27
N VAL A 248 17.75 4.41 -7.01
CA VAL A 248 17.01 3.71 -5.93
C VAL A 248 15.52 3.66 -6.25
N ALA A 249 14.94 4.81 -6.63
CA ALA A 249 13.54 4.90 -7.03
C ALA A 249 13.28 4.05 -8.29
N ASP A 250 14.22 4.02 -9.23
CA ASP A 250 14.13 3.20 -10.43
C ASP A 250 14.25 1.70 -10.18
N ALA A 251 15.00 1.30 -9.15
CA ALA A 251 15.01 -0.07 -8.64
C ALA A 251 13.68 -0.46 -7.97
N GLY A 252 12.80 0.49 -7.66
CA GLY A 252 11.51 0.26 -7.00
C GLY A 252 11.59 0.19 -5.47
N ALA A 253 12.72 0.56 -4.87
CA ALA A 253 12.87 0.62 -3.43
C ALA A 253 12.06 1.75 -2.80
N GLN A 254 11.57 1.54 -1.59
CA GLN A 254 10.69 2.45 -0.86
C GLN A 254 11.41 3.21 0.27
N TYR A 255 12.62 2.79 0.61
CA TYR A 255 13.45 3.40 1.65
C TYR A 255 14.93 3.14 1.39
N VAL A 256 15.79 3.95 2.01
CA VAL A 256 17.25 3.85 1.93
C VAL A 256 17.82 3.85 3.33
N VAL A 257 18.82 3.01 3.55
CA VAL A 257 19.64 3.00 4.77
C VAL A 257 21.08 3.27 4.33
N PRO A 258 21.58 4.51 4.36
CA PRO A 258 23.00 4.75 4.14
C PRO A 258 23.79 4.35 5.39
N VAL A 259 24.98 3.76 5.19
CA VAL A 259 25.92 3.58 6.30
C VAL A 259 26.46 4.95 6.66
N THR A 260 25.87 5.56 7.69
CA THR A 260 26.35 6.84 8.22
C THR A 260 27.77 6.71 8.74
N LYS A 261 28.12 5.52 9.27
CA LYS A 261 29.48 5.20 9.68
C LYS A 261 29.75 3.70 9.99
N HIS A 262 30.81 3.11 9.44
CA HIS A 262 31.11 1.66 9.56
C HIS A 262 32.07 1.29 10.72
N HIS A 263 32.65 0.09 10.77
CA HIS A 263 33.55 -0.32 11.85
C HIS A 263 34.91 0.42 11.89
N ASP A 264 35.29 1.09 10.80
CA ASP A 264 36.56 1.80 10.65
C ASP A 264 36.60 3.20 11.31
N GLY A 265 35.44 3.69 11.78
CA GLY A 265 35.33 4.96 12.49
C GLY A 265 35.03 6.18 11.63
N TRP A 266 34.99 6.06 10.30
CA TRP A 266 34.81 7.21 9.40
C TRP A 266 33.33 7.62 9.21
N ALA A 267 32.89 8.80 9.68
CA ALA A 267 31.49 9.24 9.50
C ALA A 267 31.28 10.14 8.29
N LEU A 268 30.09 9.98 7.71
CA LEU A 268 29.62 10.69 6.53
C LEU A 268 28.57 11.77 6.87
N PHE A 269 28.65 12.36 8.07
CA PHE A 269 27.71 13.38 8.55
C PHE A 269 28.37 14.33 9.57
N ASP A 270 27.83 15.55 9.70
CA ASP A 270 28.42 16.67 10.44
C ASP A 270 28.01 16.68 11.94
N PHE A 271 28.91 17.14 12.82
CA PHE A 271 28.71 17.31 14.28
C PHE A 271 29.45 18.53 14.84
N PRO A 272 29.17 18.97 16.09
CA PRO A 272 30.03 19.91 16.83
C PRO A 272 31.47 19.38 17.02
N GLU A 273 32.47 20.27 16.98
CA GLU A 273 33.93 19.97 16.97
C GLU A 273 34.46 19.05 18.10
N SER A 274 33.70 18.79 19.16
CA SER A 274 34.18 18.07 20.36
C SER A 274 33.94 16.56 20.37
N VAL A 275 33.22 15.98 19.40
CA VAL A 275 32.90 14.54 19.36
C VAL A 275 32.70 14.08 17.91
N SER A 276 33.75 13.60 17.23
CA SER A 276 33.65 13.15 15.83
C SER A 276 33.46 11.63 15.70
N THR A 277 32.43 11.28 14.91
CA THR A 277 32.20 10.06 14.08
C THR A 277 32.08 8.66 14.75
N TYR A 278 30.87 8.01 14.77
CA TYR A 278 30.49 6.66 15.37
C TYR A 278 29.02 6.16 15.04
N PHE A 279 28.68 5.13 14.23
CA PHE A 279 27.71 4.05 14.61
C PHE A 279 27.82 2.69 13.85
N SER A 280 28.71 1.83 14.35
CA SER A 280 28.36 0.42 14.57
C SER A 280 28.23 0.33 16.11
N MET A 281 28.39 -0.79 16.80
CA MET A 281 28.40 -0.79 18.27
C MET A 281 29.85 -0.86 18.84
N PRO A 282 30.77 -1.69 18.28
CA PRO A 282 32.18 -1.71 18.68
C PRO A 282 33.16 -0.98 17.72
N GLU A 283 34.04 -0.12 18.24
CA GLU A 283 35.11 0.52 17.44
C GLU A 283 36.44 -0.24 17.53
N TRP A 284 37.19 -0.35 16.42
CA TRP A 284 38.46 -1.08 16.38
C TRP A 284 39.58 -0.45 17.21
N PHE A 285 39.72 0.88 17.23
CA PHE A 285 40.98 1.52 17.62
C PHE A 285 40.95 2.45 18.85
N ASN A 286 39.78 2.85 19.38
CA ASN A 286 39.71 3.73 20.54
C ASN A 286 40.01 3.04 21.90
N PRO A 287 41.08 3.45 22.62
CA PRO A 287 41.47 2.89 23.92
C PRO A 287 40.41 2.96 25.02
N ALA A 288 39.49 3.93 24.97
CA ALA A 288 38.40 4.05 25.93
C ALA A 288 37.43 2.85 25.86
N TYR A 289 37.42 2.11 24.75
CA TYR A 289 36.60 0.90 24.57
C TYR A 289 37.21 -0.36 25.24
N VAL A 290 38.53 -0.39 25.46
CA VAL A 290 39.24 -1.59 26.00
C VAL A 290 38.68 -2.06 27.32
N LYS A 291 38.22 -1.13 28.17
CA LYS A 291 37.70 -1.41 29.51
C LYS A 291 36.46 -2.32 29.51
N TYR A 292 35.74 -2.42 28.39
CA TYR A 292 34.54 -3.28 28.29
C TYR A 292 34.87 -4.74 27.93
N GLY A 293 36.11 -5.06 27.53
CA GLY A 293 36.60 -6.44 27.41
C GLY A 293 35.81 -7.35 26.46
N TRP A 294 35.23 -6.79 25.39
CA TRP A 294 34.33 -7.51 24.50
C TRP A 294 35.02 -7.97 23.22
N ASP A 295 34.89 -9.27 22.94
CA ASP A 295 35.21 -9.87 21.64
C ASP A 295 34.28 -11.05 21.40
N GLN A 296 33.27 -10.88 20.54
CA GLN A 296 32.30 -11.94 20.27
C GLN A 296 32.84 -13.06 19.38
N HIS A 297 33.94 -12.85 18.64
CA HIS A 297 34.35 -13.77 17.57
C HIS A 297 35.84 -14.15 17.56
N TYR A 298 36.72 -13.33 18.13
CA TYR A 298 38.15 -13.54 18.09
C TYR A 298 38.69 -13.82 19.51
N LYS A 299 39.56 -14.82 19.64
CA LYS A 299 40.17 -15.15 20.93
C LYS A 299 41.26 -14.10 21.25
N GLY A 300 40.90 -12.99 21.90
CA GLY A 300 41.80 -11.92 22.35
C GLY A 300 41.08 -10.59 22.61
N ASN A 301 41.74 -9.61 23.24
CA ASN A 301 41.20 -8.24 23.40
C ASN A 301 41.54 -7.42 22.14
N TYR A 302 40.86 -7.64 21.00
CA TYR A 302 41.25 -7.01 19.72
C TYR A 302 40.65 -5.62 19.50
N TYR A 303 39.50 -5.29 20.10
CA TYR A 303 38.88 -3.96 20.03
C TYR A 303 39.51 -2.96 21.00
N GLY A 304 39.52 -1.69 20.61
CA GLY A 304 40.02 -0.55 21.38
C GLY A 304 41.54 -0.42 21.46
N ARG A 305 42.32 -1.01 20.55
CA ARG A 305 43.79 -0.85 20.61
C ARG A 305 44.22 0.39 19.84
N PRO A 306 45.13 1.24 20.37
CA PRO A 306 45.74 2.30 19.58
C PRO A 306 46.28 1.70 18.28
N PRO A 307 46.04 2.34 17.11
CA PRO A 307 46.47 1.75 15.87
C PRO A 307 47.99 1.75 15.83
N THR A 308 48.53 0.59 15.45
CA THR A 308 49.96 0.41 15.21
C THR A 308 50.14 0.01 13.77
N ASN A 309 51.16 0.55 13.12
CA ASN A 309 51.55 0.08 11.81
C ASN A 309 51.85 -1.44 11.88
N PRO A 310 51.14 -2.28 11.12
CA PRO A 310 51.16 -3.73 11.33
C PRO A 310 52.47 -4.40 10.87
N TYR A 311 53.33 -3.66 10.17
CA TYR A 311 54.62 -4.15 9.65
C TYR A 311 55.81 -3.73 10.53
N THR A 312 55.74 -2.52 11.10
CA THR A 312 56.82 -1.92 11.91
C THR A 312 56.54 -1.94 13.41
N ASN A 313 55.30 -2.23 13.81
CA ASN A 313 54.80 -2.20 15.18
C ASN A 313 54.97 -0.82 15.87
N LYS A 314 55.09 0.25 15.08
CA LYS A 314 55.14 1.63 15.57
C LYS A 314 53.72 2.16 15.76
N SER A 315 53.52 2.98 16.80
CA SER A 315 52.29 3.75 16.96
C SER A 315 52.08 4.65 15.74
N ILE A 316 50.85 4.70 15.24
CA ILE A 316 50.44 5.60 14.17
C ILE A 316 49.37 6.57 14.69
N GLU A 317 49.35 7.78 14.13
CA GLU A 317 48.24 8.71 14.38
C GLU A 317 46.97 8.18 13.72
N TYR A 318 45.85 8.42 14.38
CA TYR A 318 44.51 8.01 13.96
C TYR A 318 43.70 9.26 13.64
N THR A 319 43.29 9.40 12.40
CA THR A 319 42.48 10.47 11.85
C THR A 319 41.04 10.26 12.33
N GLY A 320 40.53 11.22 13.09
CA GLY A 320 39.24 11.08 13.78
C GLY A 320 39.35 10.53 15.21
N TYR A 321 40.56 10.34 15.74
CA TYR A 321 40.74 10.05 17.17
C TYR A 321 40.17 11.16 18.03
N VAL A 322 39.22 10.82 18.90
CA VAL A 322 38.74 11.68 19.97
C VAL A 322 39.17 11.07 21.30
N GLU A 323 40.03 11.80 22.03
CA GLU A 323 40.40 11.43 23.39
C GLU A 323 39.22 11.71 24.31
N VAL A 324 38.65 10.64 24.89
CA VAL A 324 37.48 10.67 25.76
C VAL A 324 37.67 9.76 26.97
N ASP A 325 36.90 10.00 28.04
CA ASP A 325 36.96 9.20 29.27
C ASP A 325 36.10 7.93 29.19
N ASP A 326 34.92 8.03 28.57
CA ASP A 326 33.99 6.93 28.36
C ASP A 326 33.46 6.91 26.92
N PHE A 327 33.82 5.87 26.16
CA PHE A 327 33.42 5.75 24.76
C PHE A 327 31.89 5.74 24.58
N LEU A 328 31.13 5.14 25.50
CA LEU A 328 29.69 5.03 25.35
C LEU A 328 29.01 6.38 25.61
N ASP A 329 29.39 7.06 26.69
CA ASP A 329 28.80 8.34 27.07
C ASP A 329 29.29 9.51 26.21
N ASP A 330 30.58 9.54 25.86
CA ASP A 330 31.21 10.70 25.25
C ASP A 330 31.20 10.62 23.71
N ILE A 331 30.97 9.45 23.11
CA ILE A 331 30.99 9.23 21.64
C ILE A 331 29.72 8.56 21.14
N GLN A 332 29.50 7.28 21.49
CA GLN A 332 28.44 6.45 20.90
C GLN A 332 27.05 7.06 21.10
N ASN A 333 26.68 7.42 22.33
CA ASN A 333 25.36 7.95 22.65
C ASN A 333 25.08 9.32 21.99
N PRO A 334 25.96 10.34 22.09
CA PRO A 334 25.77 11.63 21.42
C PRO A 334 25.54 11.49 19.90
N GLN A 335 26.19 10.53 19.26
CA GLN A 335 26.06 10.36 17.82
C GLN A 335 24.74 9.73 17.41
N ILE A 336 24.28 8.74 18.18
CA ILE A 336 22.95 8.17 18.03
C ILE A 336 21.89 9.27 18.25
N GLU A 337 22.05 10.12 19.26
CA GLU A 337 21.12 11.21 19.55
C GLU A 337 21.03 12.25 18.41
N ALA A 338 22.12 12.57 17.72
CA ALA A 338 22.02 13.43 16.55
C ALA A 338 21.25 12.77 15.40
N LEU A 339 21.42 11.46 15.16
CA LEU A 339 20.61 10.74 14.19
C LEU A 339 19.11 10.83 14.53
N PHE A 340 18.78 10.83 15.82
CA PHE A 340 17.41 10.95 16.31
C PHE A 340 16.83 12.34 16.16
N TYR A 341 17.58 13.39 16.56
CA TYR A 341 17.01 14.71 16.77
C TYR A 341 17.41 15.74 15.70
N GLU A 342 18.52 15.54 14.99
CA GLU A 342 18.98 16.42 13.92
C GLU A 342 18.62 15.87 12.53
N TYR A 343 18.84 14.57 12.34
CA TYR A 343 18.50 13.87 11.10
C TYR A 343 17.10 13.26 11.11
N GLU A 344 16.46 13.24 12.29
CA GLU A 344 15.09 12.79 12.45
C GLU A 344 14.84 11.37 11.91
N THR A 345 15.76 10.42 12.09
CA THR A 345 15.67 9.09 11.44
C THR A 345 14.38 8.32 11.77
N GLU A 346 13.79 7.67 10.76
CA GLU A 346 12.66 6.74 10.94
C GLU A 346 13.09 5.31 11.29
N ILE A 347 14.28 4.90 10.83
CA ILE A 347 14.83 3.55 11.01
C ILE A 347 16.22 3.68 11.63
N LEU A 348 16.42 3.10 12.82
CA LEU A 348 17.75 2.91 13.38
C LEU A 348 18.24 1.50 13.10
N TRP A 349 19.20 1.38 12.17
CA TRP A 349 19.81 0.11 11.80
C TRP A 349 21.19 -0.03 12.47
N CYS A 350 21.27 -0.86 13.50
CA CYS A 350 22.51 -1.11 14.24
C CYS A 350 23.24 -2.35 13.73
N ASP A 351 24.52 -2.49 14.08
CA ASP A 351 25.29 -3.65 13.68
C ASP A 351 26.22 -4.19 14.76
N ILE A 352 26.47 -5.50 14.71
CA ILE A 352 27.36 -6.30 15.56
C ILE A 352 26.99 -6.37 17.06
N GLY A 353 26.21 -5.41 17.57
CA GLY A 353 25.91 -5.32 19.00
C GLY A 353 27.17 -5.14 19.85
N GLY A 354 27.11 -5.51 21.13
CA GLY A 354 28.23 -5.36 22.07
C GLY A 354 27.97 -4.30 23.15
N PRO A 355 29.00 -3.89 23.92
CA PRO A 355 28.91 -2.84 24.94
C PRO A 355 28.15 -1.62 24.45
N ASN A 356 27.07 -1.28 25.15
CA ASN A 356 26.20 -0.18 24.78
C ASN A 356 25.43 0.34 25.98
N LYS A 357 24.87 1.54 25.79
CA LYS A 357 23.86 2.14 26.66
C LYS A 357 22.60 2.46 25.86
N ALA A 358 22.24 1.59 24.92
CA ALA A 358 21.16 1.84 23.97
C ALA A 358 19.82 2.11 24.67
N VAL A 359 19.56 1.47 25.82
CA VAL A 359 18.33 1.74 26.59
C VAL A 359 18.22 3.21 27.04
N ASP A 360 19.35 3.87 27.32
CA ASP A 360 19.41 5.25 27.82
C ASP A 360 19.06 6.26 26.71
N VAL A 361 19.35 5.94 25.44
CA VAL A 361 19.09 6.82 24.28
C VAL A 361 17.84 6.43 23.49
N LEU A 362 17.49 5.15 23.42
CA LEU A 362 16.30 4.68 22.71
C LEU A 362 15.01 5.10 23.42
N ALA A 363 14.94 4.98 24.75
CA ALA A 363 13.75 5.37 25.52
C ALA A 363 13.33 6.84 25.29
N PRO A 364 14.22 7.85 25.44
CA PRO A 364 13.86 9.23 25.15
C PRO A 364 13.52 9.46 23.67
N TRP A 365 14.18 8.79 22.73
CA TRP A 365 13.86 8.90 21.30
C TRP A 365 12.47 8.35 20.96
N LEU A 366 12.11 7.16 21.45
CA LEU A 366 10.78 6.59 21.23
C LEU A 366 9.68 7.48 21.81
N ASN A 367 9.91 8.03 23.02
CA ASN A 367 8.98 8.99 23.63
C ASN A 367 8.88 10.27 22.79
N TRP A 368 10.01 10.83 22.34
CA TRP A 368 10.05 12.02 21.51
C TRP A 368 9.33 11.80 20.17
N ALA A 369 9.59 10.67 19.50
CA ALA A 369 8.95 10.32 18.23
C ALA A 369 7.44 10.18 18.39
N ARG A 370 7.00 9.45 19.43
CA ARG A 370 5.59 9.34 19.80
C ARG A 370 4.96 10.71 20.04
N ASP A 371 5.60 11.59 20.80
CA ASP A 371 5.08 12.94 21.11
C ASP A 371 5.01 13.83 19.86
N LYS A 372 5.83 13.54 18.85
CA LYS A 372 5.78 14.14 17.51
C LYS A 372 4.78 13.47 16.56
N ARG A 373 4.04 12.46 17.02
CA ARG A 373 3.13 11.62 16.22
C ARG A 373 3.86 10.89 15.07
N ARG A 374 5.09 10.45 15.32
CA ARG A 374 5.91 9.67 14.39
C ARG A 374 6.07 8.26 14.93
N GLN A 375 5.86 7.26 14.06
CA GLN A 375 6.22 5.88 14.37
C GLN A 375 7.57 5.55 13.76
N VAL A 376 8.53 5.17 14.59
CA VAL A 376 9.90 4.82 14.22
C VAL A 376 10.16 3.35 14.47
N THR A 377 11.30 2.81 14.04
CA THR A 377 11.67 1.41 14.32
C THR A 377 13.18 1.20 14.43
N PHE A 378 13.59 0.14 15.12
CA PHE A 378 15.00 -0.24 15.23
C PHE A 378 15.19 -1.77 15.17
N ASN A 379 16.35 -2.20 14.68
CA ASN A 379 16.65 -3.61 14.46
C ASN A 379 17.14 -4.35 15.72
N ASP A 380 17.28 -5.68 15.62
CA ASP A 380 17.72 -6.58 16.70
C ASP A 380 19.23 -6.53 17.02
N ARG A 381 19.99 -5.60 16.43
CA ARG A 381 21.43 -5.45 16.63
C ARG A 381 21.80 -4.22 17.48
N CYS A 382 20.80 -3.48 17.97
CA CYS A 382 21.00 -2.27 18.76
C CYS A 382 21.29 -2.51 20.25
N GLY A 383 21.33 -3.76 20.71
CA GLY A 383 21.50 -4.12 22.12
C GLY A 383 20.24 -4.81 22.67
N PRO A 384 19.08 -4.11 22.77
CA PRO A 384 17.80 -4.74 23.03
C PRO A 384 17.37 -5.67 21.89
N SER A 385 16.28 -6.42 22.09
CA SER A 385 15.79 -7.42 21.12
C SER A 385 15.39 -6.88 19.74
N GLY A 386 15.21 -5.56 19.61
CA GLY A 386 14.75 -4.92 18.37
C GLY A 386 13.27 -5.13 18.09
N ASP A 387 12.75 -4.38 17.12
CA ASP A 387 11.39 -4.56 16.60
C ASP A 387 11.32 -5.63 15.50
N TYR A 388 12.45 -5.89 14.84
CA TYR A 388 12.55 -6.86 13.75
C TYR A 388 13.93 -7.51 13.69
N GLY A 389 13.97 -8.77 13.26
CA GLY A 389 15.20 -9.54 13.10
C GLY A 389 15.96 -9.24 11.79
N THR A 390 17.27 -9.49 11.74
CA THR A 390 18.11 -9.15 10.57
C THR A 390 18.95 -10.32 10.00
N PRO A 391 18.31 -11.35 9.40
CA PRO A 391 19.05 -12.45 8.78
C PRO A 391 19.91 -11.96 7.61
N GLU A 392 21.21 -12.18 7.69
CA GLU A 392 22.20 -11.75 6.71
C GLU A 392 22.69 -12.93 5.86
N TYR A 393 22.64 -12.81 4.52
CA TYR A 393 22.97 -13.86 3.53
C TYR A 393 22.32 -15.25 3.75
N ALA A 394 21.39 -15.38 4.70
CA ALA A 394 20.78 -16.63 5.09
C ALA A 394 19.64 -17.06 4.16
N GLY A 395 19.37 -18.37 4.13
CA GLY A 395 18.14 -18.89 3.51
C GLY A 395 16.90 -18.37 4.24
N ILE A 396 15.90 -17.96 3.48
CA ILE A 396 14.66 -17.38 4.02
C ILE A 396 13.60 -18.45 4.21
N SER A 397 13.00 -18.46 5.40
CA SER A 397 11.83 -19.26 5.74
C SER A 397 10.86 -18.42 6.55
N PHE A 398 9.58 -18.80 6.54
CA PHE A 398 8.53 -18.08 7.26
C PHE A 398 8.89 -17.85 8.74
N LYS A 399 8.64 -16.62 9.20
CA LYS A 399 8.68 -16.24 10.62
C LYS A 399 7.43 -15.42 10.95
N ALA A 400 6.79 -15.75 12.07
CA ALA A 400 5.65 -14.95 12.55
C ALA A 400 6.10 -13.56 13.01
N SER A 401 7.29 -13.45 13.61
CA SER A 401 7.92 -12.16 13.91
C SER A 401 8.45 -11.50 12.65
N LYS A 402 8.36 -10.17 12.58
CA LYS A 402 8.91 -9.37 11.49
C LYS A 402 10.42 -9.55 11.39
N PHE A 403 10.93 -9.54 10.16
CA PHE A 403 12.37 -9.47 9.90
C PHE A 403 12.64 -8.70 8.61
N GLU A 404 13.89 -8.29 8.45
CA GLU A 404 14.42 -7.66 7.25
C GLU A 404 15.72 -8.39 6.88
N SER A 405 15.70 -9.18 5.81
CA SER A 405 16.94 -9.81 5.36
C SER A 405 17.81 -8.79 4.65
N ASN A 406 19.12 -8.94 4.79
CA ASN A 406 20.09 -8.06 4.14
C ASN A 406 21.21 -8.87 3.47
N ARG A 407 21.73 -8.31 2.37
CA ARG A 407 22.85 -8.85 1.58
C ARG A 407 23.33 -7.83 0.55
N GLY A 408 24.56 -8.00 0.07
CA GLY A 408 25.09 -7.28 -1.10
C GLY A 408 24.50 -7.73 -2.44
N LEU A 409 24.41 -6.78 -3.37
CA LEU A 409 24.44 -7.03 -4.81
C LEU A 409 25.72 -7.76 -5.20
N ASP A 410 26.84 -7.37 -4.59
CA ASP A 410 28.04 -8.18 -4.53
C ASP A 410 27.76 -9.34 -3.57
N PRO A 411 27.75 -10.61 -4.03
CA PRO A 411 27.47 -11.74 -3.16
C PRO A 411 28.57 -12.00 -2.13
N PHE A 412 29.70 -11.29 -2.18
CA PHE A 412 30.87 -11.51 -1.34
C PHE A 412 31.20 -10.34 -0.42
N SER A 413 30.55 -9.18 -0.56
CA SER A 413 30.87 -7.96 0.20
C SER A 413 29.70 -6.99 0.27
N PHE A 414 29.71 -6.07 1.24
CA PHE A 414 28.85 -4.89 1.19
C PHE A 414 29.54 -3.68 0.55
N GLY A 415 30.78 -3.38 0.95
CA GLY A 415 31.60 -2.34 0.32
C GLY A 415 31.98 -2.69 -1.12
N TYR A 416 32.35 -1.69 -1.92
CA TYR A 416 32.85 -1.93 -3.28
C TYR A 416 34.09 -2.84 -3.26
N ASN A 417 34.03 -3.96 -3.99
CA ASN A 417 35.16 -4.88 -4.16
C ASN A 417 35.58 -4.94 -5.64
N PHE A 418 36.79 -4.49 -5.96
CA PHE A 418 37.29 -4.52 -7.35
C PHE A 418 37.56 -5.95 -7.85
N MET A 419 37.66 -6.92 -6.94
CA MET A 419 37.89 -8.31 -7.31
C MET A 419 36.65 -8.95 -7.94
N THR A 420 35.45 -8.51 -7.57
CA THR A 420 34.17 -9.02 -8.07
C THR A 420 33.99 -8.63 -9.53
N THR A 421 33.88 -9.63 -10.41
CA THR A 421 33.66 -9.40 -11.83
C THR A 421 32.19 -9.12 -12.11
N ASP A 422 31.90 -8.45 -13.22
CA ASP A 422 30.53 -8.03 -13.56
C ASP A 422 29.54 -9.21 -13.57
N ASP A 423 29.95 -10.39 -14.02
CA ASP A 423 29.12 -11.60 -14.08
C ASP A 423 28.85 -12.28 -12.72
N GLU A 424 29.53 -11.85 -11.65
CA GLU A 424 29.34 -12.40 -10.29
C GLU A 424 28.32 -11.61 -9.46
N TYR A 425 27.96 -10.39 -9.86
CA TYR A 425 26.92 -9.62 -9.17
C TYR A 425 25.54 -10.29 -9.34
N LEU A 426 24.70 -10.18 -8.31
CA LEU A 426 23.31 -10.67 -8.38
C LEU A 426 22.59 -10.08 -9.59
N SER A 427 22.02 -10.98 -10.39
CA SER A 427 21.18 -10.63 -11.54
C SER A 427 19.83 -10.04 -11.11
N GLY A 428 19.13 -9.36 -12.04
CA GLY A 428 17.77 -8.89 -11.79
C GLY A 428 16.81 -10.02 -11.38
N GLU A 429 17.00 -11.22 -11.93
CA GLU A 429 16.23 -12.41 -11.56
C GLU A 429 16.41 -12.80 -10.08
N GLU A 430 17.65 -12.81 -9.61
CA GLU A 430 17.97 -13.19 -8.23
C GLU A 430 17.47 -12.16 -7.23
N ILE A 431 17.55 -10.87 -7.58
CA ILE A 431 16.99 -9.77 -6.77
C ILE A 431 15.47 -9.94 -6.63
N VAL A 432 14.76 -10.13 -7.74
CA VAL A 432 13.30 -10.30 -7.76
C VAL A 432 12.88 -11.54 -6.97
N LYS A 433 13.53 -12.68 -7.17
CA LYS A 433 13.25 -13.90 -6.41
C LYS A 433 13.48 -13.71 -4.92
N THR A 434 14.60 -13.09 -4.54
CA THR A 434 14.92 -12.82 -3.13
C THR A 434 13.86 -11.90 -2.51
N LEU A 435 13.42 -10.87 -3.22
CA LEU A 435 12.36 -9.97 -2.75
C LEU A 435 11.04 -10.72 -2.51
N VAL A 436 10.57 -11.47 -3.50
CA VAL A 436 9.29 -12.20 -3.38
C VAL A 436 9.34 -13.25 -2.27
N ASP A 437 10.46 -13.98 -2.15
CA ASP A 437 10.67 -14.93 -1.06
C ASP A 437 10.64 -14.25 0.32
N ASN A 438 11.23 -13.06 0.46
CA ASN A 438 11.11 -12.28 1.70
C ASN A 438 9.67 -11.89 1.98
N VAL A 439 8.99 -11.29 1.01
CA VAL A 439 7.63 -10.74 1.16
C VAL A 439 6.65 -11.81 1.63
N VAL A 440 6.61 -12.98 0.98
CA VAL A 440 5.66 -14.03 1.35
C VAL A 440 6.01 -14.75 2.64
N ASN A 441 7.23 -14.60 3.14
CA ASN A 441 7.66 -15.18 4.41
C ASN A 441 7.61 -14.17 5.58
N ASN A 442 6.91 -13.04 5.39
CA ASN A 442 6.76 -11.95 6.36
C ASN A 442 7.98 -11.02 6.52
N GLY A 443 8.93 -11.07 5.59
CA GLY A 443 10.15 -10.27 5.60
C GLY A 443 10.10 -9.01 4.74
N ASN A 444 11.01 -8.08 5.02
CA ASN A 444 11.49 -7.07 4.08
C ASN A 444 12.84 -7.51 3.50
N LEU A 445 13.24 -6.95 2.35
CA LEU A 445 14.58 -7.08 1.78
C LEU A 445 15.27 -5.71 1.82
N LEU A 446 16.43 -5.65 2.47
CA LEU A 446 17.36 -4.52 2.43
C LEU A 446 18.59 -4.92 1.59
N LEU A 447 18.57 -4.57 0.31
CA LEU A 447 19.61 -4.95 -0.65
C LEU A 447 20.72 -3.90 -0.69
N ASN A 448 21.96 -4.31 -0.49
CA ASN A 448 23.08 -3.39 -0.46
C ASN A 448 23.69 -3.11 -1.84
N MET A 449 23.97 -1.84 -2.11
CA MET A 449 24.88 -1.39 -3.16
C MET A 449 26.19 -0.85 -2.56
N GLY A 450 27.30 -1.07 -3.28
CA GLY A 450 28.65 -0.66 -2.86
C GLY A 450 29.26 0.34 -3.84
N PRO A 451 29.17 1.67 -3.58
CA PRO A 451 29.73 2.70 -4.45
C PRO A 451 31.27 2.81 -4.38
N LYS A 452 31.85 3.36 -5.45
CA LYS A 452 33.28 3.68 -5.59
C LYS A 452 33.66 4.92 -4.77
N PRO A 453 34.96 5.14 -4.46
CA PRO A 453 35.38 6.25 -3.60
C PRO A 453 35.18 7.64 -4.23
N ASP A 454 34.98 7.73 -5.55
CA ASP A 454 34.62 8.97 -6.24
C ASP A 454 33.11 9.25 -6.21
N GLY A 455 32.29 8.38 -5.60
CA GLY A 455 30.82 8.51 -5.53
C GLY A 455 30.07 7.82 -6.66
N THR A 456 30.76 7.24 -7.65
CA THR A 456 30.09 6.50 -8.74
C THR A 456 29.67 5.09 -8.33
N ILE A 457 28.49 4.65 -8.76
CA ILE A 457 28.02 3.27 -8.54
C ILE A 457 28.53 2.40 -9.69
N PRO A 458 29.13 1.21 -9.45
CA PRO A 458 29.57 0.31 -10.51
C PRO A 458 28.46 0.03 -11.54
N LYS A 459 28.80 0.09 -12.84
CA LYS A 459 27.79 0.07 -13.90
C LYS A 459 26.92 -1.18 -13.86
N GLN A 460 27.51 -2.33 -13.56
CA GLN A 460 26.77 -3.59 -13.47
C GLN A 460 25.75 -3.61 -12.32
N GLN A 461 26.09 -3.03 -11.16
CA GLN A 461 25.12 -2.85 -10.06
C GLN A 461 23.93 -2.01 -10.50
N GLN A 462 24.16 -0.90 -11.22
CA GLN A 462 23.09 -0.08 -11.79
C GLN A 462 22.21 -0.88 -12.76
N LEU A 463 22.82 -1.63 -13.68
CA LEU A 463 22.10 -2.41 -14.68
C LEU A 463 21.21 -3.48 -14.03
N ASN A 464 21.72 -4.20 -13.04
CA ASN A 464 20.96 -5.25 -12.35
C ASN A 464 19.82 -4.68 -11.50
N LEU A 465 20.05 -3.55 -10.82
CA LEU A 465 19.00 -2.83 -10.08
C LEU A 465 17.89 -2.33 -11.00
N LEU A 466 18.24 -1.73 -12.15
CA LEU A 466 17.26 -1.26 -13.13
C LEU A 466 16.48 -2.43 -13.77
N ASP A 467 17.16 -3.54 -14.05
CA ASP A 467 16.55 -4.75 -14.60
C ASP A 467 15.54 -5.39 -13.63
N ALA A 468 15.86 -5.45 -12.33
CA ALA A 468 14.94 -5.84 -11.28
C ALA A 468 13.80 -4.83 -11.12
N GLY A 469 14.12 -3.53 -11.11
CA GLY A 469 13.17 -2.43 -10.94
C GLY A 469 12.07 -2.41 -11.99
N GLN A 470 12.40 -2.74 -13.25
CA GLN A 470 11.40 -2.93 -14.31
C GLN A 470 10.34 -3.97 -13.94
N TRP A 471 10.76 -5.10 -13.36
CA TRP A 471 9.83 -6.13 -12.90
C TRP A 471 9.07 -5.65 -11.65
N ILE A 472 9.77 -5.12 -10.64
CA ILE A 472 9.19 -4.71 -9.36
C ILE A 472 8.11 -3.64 -9.57
N LYS A 473 8.35 -2.63 -10.41
CA LYS A 473 7.37 -1.58 -10.71
C LYS A 473 6.13 -2.14 -11.42
N GLY A 474 6.31 -3.10 -12.34
CA GLY A 474 5.19 -3.76 -13.04
C GLY A 474 4.34 -4.69 -12.15
N HIS A 475 4.92 -5.19 -11.05
CA HIS A 475 4.29 -6.18 -10.17
C HIS A 475 4.00 -5.64 -8.76
N GLY A 476 4.20 -4.34 -8.53
CA GLY A 476 4.20 -3.73 -7.21
C GLY A 476 2.91 -3.96 -6.42
N GLU A 477 1.76 -4.10 -7.09
CA GLU A 477 0.49 -4.38 -6.41
C GLU A 477 0.49 -5.73 -5.67
N GLY A 478 1.23 -6.73 -6.16
CA GLY A 478 1.38 -8.03 -5.54
C GLY A 478 2.53 -8.10 -4.52
N ILE A 479 3.22 -6.98 -4.26
CA ILE A 479 4.38 -6.90 -3.35
C ILE A 479 4.10 -5.92 -2.21
N PHE A 480 3.94 -4.64 -2.53
CA PHE A 480 3.79 -3.58 -1.54
C PHE A 480 2.40 -3.61 -0.90
N GLY A 481 2.33 -3.36 0.41
CA GLY A 481 1.09 -3.42 1.18
C GLY A 481 0.53 -4.83 1.41
N THR A 482 1.13 -5.88 0.84
CA THR A 482 0.67 -7.26 1.03
C THR A 482 0.99 -7.79 2.42
N ARG A 483 0.32 -8.88 2.80
CA ARG A 483 0.69 -9.76 3.90
C ARG A 483 0.92 -11.18 3.38
N TYR A 484 1.68 -11.95 4.14
CA TYR A 484 1.91 -13.35 3.83
C TYR A 484 0.59 -14.14 3.85
N TRP A 485 0.52 -15.18 3.04
CA TRP A 485 -0.61 -16.10 3.12
C TRP A 485 -0.42 -17.12 4.22
N SER A 486 -1.30 -17.19 5.22
CA SER A 486 -1.06 -18.00 6.42
C SER A 486 -1.18 -19.52 6.18
N THR A 487 -1.92 -19.94 5.16
CA THR A 487 -2.13 -21.37 4.85
C THR A 487 -0.91 -21.98 4.21
N ALA A 488 -0.29 -21.25 3.28
CA ALA A 488 0.94 -21.65 2.62
C ALA A 488 1.66 -20.40 2.14
N GLN A 489 2.90 -20.19 2.60
CA GLN A 489 3.72 -19.10 2.06
C GLN A 489 4.30 -19.50 0.69
N THR A 490 4.70 -20.77 0.56
CA THR A 490 5.36 -21.33 -0.61
C THR A 490 4.87 -22.75 -0.92
N SER A 491 4.71 -23.11 -2.20
CA SER A 491 4.43 -24.50 -2.63
C SER A 491 5.12 -24.78 -3.96
N GLY A 492 6.26 -25.49 -3.92
CA GLY A 492 7.12 -25.67 -5.10
C GLY A 492 7.57 -24.32 -5.67
N SER A 493 7.20 -24.02 -6.91
CA SER A 493 7.46 -22.72 -7.57
C SER A 493 6.47 -21.62 -7.17
N LEU A 494 5.40 -21.93 -6.43
CA LEU A 494 4.38 -20.96 -6.04
C LEU A 494 4.76 -20.20 -4.79
N ARG A 495 4.42 -18.90 -4.76
CA ARG A 495 4.49 -18.00 -3.62
C ARG A 495 3.16 -17.27 -3.51
N PHE A 496 2.68 -17.05 -2.29
CA PHE A 496 1.33 -16.50 -2.06
C PHE A 496 1.39 -15.24 -1.20
N ALA A 497 0.70 -14.20 -1.66
CA ALA A 497 0.54 -12.94 -0.95
C ALA A 497 -0.93 -12.52 -0.98
N THR A 498 -1.36 -11.77 0.04
CA THR A 498 -2.76 -11.38 0.18
C THR A 498 -2.91 -9.91 0.58
N LYS A 499 -4.01 -9.31 0.15
CA LYS A 499 -4.53 -8.00 0.54
C LYS A 499 -6.02 -8.12 0.88
N PRO A 500 -6.62 -7.11 1.54
CA PRO A 500 -8.06 -7.11 1.77
C PRO A 500 -8.91 -7.21 0.50
N ASP A 501 -8.41 -6.66 -0.61
CA ASP A 501 -9.11 -6.50 -1.90
C ASP A 501 -8.66 -7.49 -2.99
N ALA A 502 -7.59 -8.26 -2.76
CA ALA A 502 -7.06 -9.17 -3.77
C ALA A 502 -6.20 -10.29 -3.18
N PHE A 503 -6.08 -11.38 -3.93
CA PHE A 503 -5.15 -12.47 -3.65
C PHE A 503 -4.17 -12.69 -4.80
N TYR A 504 -2.88 -12.85 -4.47
CA TYR A 504 -1.80 -12.95 -5.44
C TYR A 504 -1.09 -14.30 -5.37
N ILE A 505 -0.83 -14.86 -6.53
CA ILE A 505 -0.11 -16.12 -6.73
C ILE A 505 1.06 -15.83 -7.66
N HIS A 506 2.27 -15.96 -7.15
CA HIS A 506 3.49 -15.77 -7.92
C HIS A 506 4.09 -17.13 -8.28
N HIS A 507 4.36 -17.36 -9.55
CA HIS A 507 5.03 -18.55 -10.05
C HIS A 507 6.47 -18.24 -10.42
N VAL A 508 7.42 -18.79 -9.67
CA VAL A 508 8.86 -18.61 -9.89
C VAL A 508 9.32 -19.44 -11.09
N GLY A 509 9.93 -18.75 -12.06
CA GLY A 509 10.29 -19.33 -13.35
C GLY A 509 9.07 -19.46 -14.28
N GLN A 510 9.33 -19.76 -15.55
CA GLN A 510 8.29 -19.82 -16.57
C GLN A 510 7.28 -20.94 -16.28
N PRO A 511 5.97 -20.64 -16.19
CA PRO A 511 4.95 -21.64 -15.88
C PRO A 511 4.56 -22.48 -17.10
N SER A 512 4.03 -23.68 -16.83
CA SER A 512 3.31 -24.50 -17.83
C SER A 512 1.81 -24.18 -17.81
N SER A 513 1.12 -24.46 -18.93
CA SER A 513 -0.33 -24.30 -19.05
C SER A 513 -1.03 -25.66 -19.22
N PRO A 514 -2.10 -25.96 -18.46
CA PRO A 514 -2.64 -25.14 -17.38
C PRO A 514 -1.73 -25.14 -16.14
N LEU A 515 -1.74 -24.04 -15.38
CA LEU A 515 -1.14 -23.98 -14.07
C LEU A 515 -2.12 -24.54 -13.04
N VAL A 516 -1.75 -25.66 -12.41
CA VAL A 516 -2.60 -26.33 -11.41
C VAL A 516 -2.11 -25.99 -10.00
N ILE A 517 -2.97 -25.34 -9.23
CA ILE A 517 -2.72 -24.92 -7.85
C ILE A 517 -3.52 -25.84 -6.93
N LYS A 518 -2.80 -26.60 -6.10
CA LYS A 518 -3.38 -27.54 -5.13
C LYS A 518 -3.62 -26.91 -3.76
N GLU A 519 -2.95 -25.80 -3.48
CA GLU A 519 -3.12 -25.09 -2.22
C GLU A 519 -4.51 -24.43 -2.17
N PRO A 520 -5.14 -24.34 -0.99
CA PRO A 520 -6.38 -23.60 -0.82
C PRO A 520 -6.17 -22.12 -1.15
N VAL A 521 -6.83 -21.66 -2.22
CA VAL A 521 -6.87 -20.24 -2.62
C VAL A 521 -8.27 -19.67 -2.41
N PRO A 522 -8.42 -18.38 -2.06
CA PRO A 522 -9.72 -17.75 -1.84
C PRO A 522 -10.37 -17.37 -3.17
N TRP A 523 -10.56 -18.34 -4.08
CA TRP A 523 -11.32 -18.18 -5.33
C TRP A 523 -12.73 -18.74 -5.17
N VAL A 524 -13.76 -18.00 -5.59
CA VAL A 524 -15.13 -18.51 -5.80
C VAL A 524 -15.52 -18.36 -7.26
N GLU A 525 -16.48 -19.19 -7.68
CA GLU A 525 -17.09 -19.07 -9.01
C GLU A 525 -17.71 -17.68 -9.20
N GLY A 526 -17.24 -16.96 -10.23
CA GLY A 526 -17.59 -15.56 -10.50
C GLY A 526 -16.41 -14.59 -10.32
N ASP A 527 -15.42 -14.93 -9.50
CA ASP A 527 -14.23 -14.08 -9.32
C ASP A 527 -13.44 -13.97 -10.63
N VAL A 528 -12.96 -12.76 -10.92
CA VAL A 528 -12.12 -12.52 -12.10
C VAL A 528 -10.65 -12.71 -11.76
N VAL A 529 -9.95 -13.47 -12.61
CA VAL A 529 -8.57 -13.90 -12.38
C VAL A 529 -7.69 -13.36 -13.50
N THR A 530 -6.67 -12.58 -13.18
CA THR A 530 -5.85 -11.84 -14.15
C THR A 530 -4.37 -12.15 -14.00
N ALA A 531 -3.59 -12.04 -15.07
CA ALA A 531 -2.14 -11.91 -14.96
C ALA A 531 -1.79 -10.53 -14.35
N VAL A 532 -0.61 -10.36 -13.79
CA VAL A 532 -0.11 -9.06 -13.28
C VAL A 532 1.30 -8.88 -13.79
N GLY A 533 1.58 -7.68 -14.32
CA GLY A 533 2.89 -7.29 -14.82
C GLY A 533 3.26 -7.89 -16.20
N GLY A 534 4.45 -7.51 -16.67
CA GLY A 534 4.92 -7.86 -18.02
C GLY A 534 4.09 -7.20 -19.14
N SER A 535 4.28 -7.68 -20.36
CA SER A 535 3.55 -7.22 -21.56
C SER A 535 2.12 -7.77 -21.67
N ALA A 536 1.78 -8.75 -20.83
CA ALA A 536 0.47 -9.35 -20.73
C ALA A 536 -0.18 -9.07 -19.36
N ASP A 537 0.23 -7.97 -18.70
CA ASP A 537 -0.37 -7.44 -17.47
C ASP A 537 -1.89 -7.55 -17.55
N GLY A 538 -2.56 -7.76 -16.43
CA GLY A 538 -4.01 -7.88 -16.32
C GLY A 538 -4.73 -8.95 -17.15
N THR A 539 -4.12 -9.67 -18.12
CA THR A 539 -4.85 -10.62 -19.00
C THR A 539 -5.75 -11.57 -18.18
N VAL A 540 -7.09 -11.58 -18.37
CA VAL A 540 -7.92 -12.57 -17.63
C VAL A 540 -7.65 -13.96 -18.14
N LEU A 541 -7.52 -14.84 -17.16
CA LEU A 541 -7.17 -16.21 -17.32
C LEU A 541 -8.42 -17.04 -17.15
N LYS A 542 -8.60 -18.01 -18.04
CA LYS A 542 -9.70 -18.96 -17.89
C LYS A 542 -9.40 -19.89 -16.74
N VAL A 543 -10.32 -19.95 -15.79
CA VAL A 543 -10.14 -20.75 -14.56
C VAL A 543 -11.19 -21.83 -14.45
N SER A 544 -10.82 -22.90 -13.76
CA SER A 544 -11.71 -24.00 -13.42
C SER A 544 -11.31 -24.59 -12.08
N SER A 545 -12.26 -25.20 -11.39
CA SER A 545 -12.02 -25.92 -10.15
C SER A 545 -12.51 -27.36 -10.30
N SER A 546 -11.66 -28.32 -9.94
CA SER A 546 -11.98 -29.74 -9.92
C SER A 546 -11.23 -30.43 -8.80
N ASP A 547 -11.93 -31.29 -8.04
CA ASP A 547 -11.35 -32.10 -6.96
C ASP A 547 -10.55 -31.28 -5.93
N GLY A 548 -11.00 -30.05 -5.64
CA GLY A 548 -10.36 -29.13 -4.70
C GLY A 548 -9.12 -28.39 -5.23
N SER A 549 -8.71 -28.66 -6.47
CA SER A 549 -7.62 -27.93 -7.14
C SER A 549 -8.16 -26.80 -8.02
N PHE A 550 -7.44 -25.67 -7.99
CA PHE A 550 -7.71 -24.49 -8.80
C PHE A 550 -6.77 -24.49 -10.02
N SER A 551 -7.33 -24.51 -11.22
CA SER A 551 -6.58 -24.60 -12.47
C SER A 551 -6.76 -23.34 -13.30
N VAL A 552 -5.64 -22.77 -13.74
CA VAL A 552 -5.58 -21.53 -14.52
C VAL A 552 -4.98 -21.82 -15.90
N GLU A 553 -5.74 -21.56 -16.96
CA GLU A 553 -5.22 -21.63 -18.33
C GLU A 553 -4.37 -20.38 -18.62
N LEU A 554 -3.08 -20.59 -18.89
CA LEU A 554 -2.15 -19.53 -19.24
C LEU A 554 -1.95 -19.51 -20.76
N PRO A 555 -2.42 -18.49 -21.49
CA PRO A 555 -2.16 -18.37 -22.91
C PRO A 555 -0.69 -18.02 -23.20
N ASP A 556 -0.23 -18.33 -24.42
CA ASP A 556 1.19 -18.15 -24.79
C ASP A 556 1.69 -16.72 -24.59
N ASN A 557 0.85 -15.70 -24.80
CA ASN A 557 1.23 -14.30 -24.57
C ASN A 557 1.48 -14.00 -23.09
N VAL A 558 0.79 -14.67 -22.15
CA VAL A 558 1.06 -14.54 -20.71
C VAL A 558 2.33 -15.29 -20.36
N VAL A 559 2.50 -16.51 -20.86
CA VAL A 559 3.69 -17.34 -20.59
C VAL A 559 4.97 -16.69 -21.13
N GLN A 560 4.92 -16.05 -22.30
CA GLN A 560 6.07 -15.39 -22.92
C GLN A 560 6.18 -13.89 -22.60
N GLY A 561 5.12 -13.31 -22.04
CA GLY A 561 4.98 -11.86 -21.90
C GLY A 561 5.69 -11.28 -20.69
N ASP A 562 6.29 -12.11 -19.84
CA ASP A 562 6.90 -11.72 -18.59
C ASP A 562 8.22 -12.48 -18.34
N LYS A 563 8.93 -12.12 -17.28
CA LYS A 563 10.23 -12.70 -16.90
C LYS A 563 10.34 -12.92 -15.41
N TYR A 564 11.20 -13.86 -15.01
CA TYR A 564 11.54 -14.25 -13.63
C TYR A 564 10.40 -14.88 -12.83
N ILE A 565 9.30 -14.17 -12.65
CA ILE A 565 8.16 -14.57 -11.82
C ILE A 565 6.88 -14.07 -12.49
N TRP A 566 5.96 -14.99 -12.78
CA TRP A 566 4.65 -14.69 -13.33
C TRP A 566 3.65 -14.52 -12.19
N THR A 567 2.88 -13.44 -12.19
CA THR A 567 1.92 -13.18 -11.11
C THR A 567 0.49 -13.31 -11.61
N ILE A 568 -0.37 -13.93 -10.80
CA ILE A 568 -1.80 -14.07 -11.03
C ILE A 568 -2.55 -13.42 -9.87
N LYS A 569 -3.55 -12.59 -10.18
CA LYS A 569 -4.41 -11.91 -9.23
C LYS A 569 -5.83 -12.48 -9.29
N ILE A 570 -6.39 -12.83 -8.14
CA ILE A 570 -7.83 -13.03 -7.96
C ILE A 570 -8.37 -11.73 -7.37
N ALA A 571 -9.25 -11.06 -8.10
CA ALA A 571 -9.73 -9.72 -7.78
C ALA A 571 -11.20 -9.73 -7.29
N TYR A 572 -11.55 -8.84 -6.36
CA TYR A 572 -12.89 -8.77 -5.75
C TYR A 572 -13.60 -7.47 -6.16
N ILE A 573 -14.88 -7.45 -6.57
CA ILE A 573 -15.58 -6.27 -7.13
C ILE A 573 -15.87 -5.18 -6.06
N ILE A 574 -15.75 -3.90 -6.41
CA ILE A 574 -16.18 -2.73 -5.64
C ILE A 574 -17.19 -1.92 -6.44
N ASP A 575 -18.31 -1.54 -5.83
CA ASP A 575 -19.25 -0.59 -6.42
C ASP A 575 -18.84 0.87 -6.11
N SER A 576 -18.18 1.54 -7.06
CA SER A 576 -17.55 2.84 -6.80
C SER A 576 -18.50 4.04 -6.68
N HIS A 577 -19.81 3.82 -6.83
CA HIS A 577 -20.79 4.89 -6.76
C HIS A 577 -22.16 4.37 -6.36
N ILE A 578 -22.51 4.59 -5.10
CA ILE A 578 -23.88 4.43 -4.62
C ILE A 578 -24.32 5.62 -3.78
N HIS A 579 -25.63 5.74 -3.65
CA HIS A 579 -26.33 6.67 -2.78
C HIS A 579 -27.19 5.87 -1.82
N LEU A 580 -27.17 6.22 -0.54
CA LEU A 580 -27.95 5.55 0.48
C LEU A 580 -28.58 6.58 1.41
N PHE A 581 -29.83 6.36 1.81
CA PHE A 581 -30.52 7.23 2.75
C PHE A 581 -31.68 6.50 3.45
N PRO A 582 -31.83 6.65 4.77
CA PRO A 582 -32.93 6.07 5.52
C PRO A 582 -34.21 6.91 5.33
N ALA A 583 -35.39 6.30 5.54
CA ALA A 583 -36.66 7.03 5.45
C ALA A 583 -36.72 8.26 6.37
N SER A 584 -36.10 8.18 7.56
CA SER A 584 -36.08 9.25 8.54
C SER A 584 -35.37 10.52 8.07
N GLU A 585 -34.47 10.42 7.11
CA GLU A 585 -33.64 11.53 6.63
C GLU A 585 -34.14 12.09 5.30
N THR A 586 -35.20 11.53 4.70
CA THR A 586 -35.71 11.97 3.39
C THR A 586 -36.08 13.46 3.35
N SER A 587 -36.56 14.01 4.47
CA SER A 587 -36.91 15.43 4.57
C SER A 587 -35.72 16.40 4.47
N SER A 588 -34.49 15.92 4.68
CA SER A 588 -33.27 16.74 4.57
C SER A 588 -32.66 16.73 3.17
N LEU A 589 -33.15 15.89 2.25
CA LEU A 589 -32.76 15.88 0.84
C LEU A 589 -33.34 17.10 0.11
N ALA A 590 -32.54 17.77 -0.73
CA ALA A 590 -32.96 18.98 -1.42
C ALA A 590 -33.98 18.70 -2.54
N TRP A 591 -33.90 17.53 -3.18
CA TRP A 591 -34.74 17.11 -4.30
C TRP A 591 -36.02 16.33 -3.89
N TYR A 592 -36.16 15.95 -2.62
CA TYR A 592 -37.21 15.01 -2.20
C TYR A 592 -38.63 15.59 -2.25
N THR A 593 -39.51 14.87 -2.93
CA THR A 593 -40.97 15.03 -2.88
C THR A 593 -41.63 13.65 -2.80
N ASN A 594 -42.87 13.56 -2.30
CA ASN A 594 -43.57 12.28 -2.11
C ASN A 594 -43.87 11.54 -3.44
N ASP A 595 -43.88 12.27 -4.54
CA ASP A 595 -44.11 11.78 -5.90
C ASP A 595 -42.81 11.48 -6.67
N HIS A 596 -41.64 11.77 -6.08
CA HIS A 596 -40.36 11.46 -6.70
C HIS A 596 -40.18 9.93 -6.87
N PRO A 597 -39.62 9.41 -7.98
CA PRO A 597 -39.45 7.96 -8.18
C PRO A 597 -38.61 7.26 -7.10
N LEU A 598 -37.66 7.99 -6.50
CA LEU A 598 -36.82 7.54 -5.39
C LEU A 598 -37.38 7.94 -4.01
N ALA A 599 -38.67 8.31 -3.93
CA ALA A 599 -39.30 8.66 -2.68
C ALA A 599 -39.39 7.41 -1.78
N GLY A 600 -38.64 7.41 -0.69
CA GLY A 600 -38.68 6.32 0.29
C GLY A 600 -37.33 6.08 0.93
N GLN A 601 -37.20 4.89 1.51
CA GLN A 601 -35.93 4.40 2.04
C GLN A 601 -35.15 3.70 0.94
N HIS A 602 -33.85 3.97 0.90
CA HIS A 602 -32.85 3.26 0.11
C HIS A 602 -31.65 2.96 1.00
N SER A 603 -31.77 1.89 1.77
CA SER A 603 -30.84 1.53 2.83
C SER A 603 -29.89 0.40 2.44
N VAL A 604 -28.93 0.08 3.30
CA VAL A 604 -27.94 -0.97 3.03
C VAL A 604 -28.61 -2.35 2.88
N ASP A 605 -29.67 -2.64 3.62
CA ASP A 605 -30.44 -3.90 3.50
C ASP A 605 -31.03 -4.06 2.09
N GLN A 606 -31.61 -2.98 1.54
CA GLN A 606 -32.19 -2.98 0.19
C GLN A 606 -31.10 -3.03 -0.89
N TYR A 607 -29.96 -2.36 -0.65
CA TYR A 607 -28.80 -2.49 -1.52
C TYR A 607 -28.30 -3.94 -1.57
N ARG A 608 -28.16 -4.60 -0.41
CA ARG A 608 -27.78 -6.02 -0.35
C ARG A 608 -28.77 -6.91 -1.10
N GLU A 609 -30.06 -6.68 -0.93
CA GLU A 609 -31.07 -7.42 -1.69
C GLU A 609 -30.85 -7.29 -3.20
N ALA A 610 -30.59 -6.06 -3.67
CA ALA A 610 -30.30 -5.78 -5.07
C ALA A 610 -28.99 -6.39 -5.59
N THR A 611 -28.02 -6.66 -4.71
CA THR A 611 -26.69 -7.18 -5.07
C THR A 611 -26.44 -8.64 -4.70
N THR A 612 -27.39 -9.32 -4.05
CA THR A 612 -27.24 -10.71 -3.56
C THR A 612 -26.83 -11.74 -4.62
N SER A 613 -27.00 -11.45 -5.92
CA SER A 613 -26.56 -12.31 -7.01
C SER A 613 -25.08 -12.19 -7.36
N GLU A 614 -24.34 -11.26 -6.76
CA GLU A 614 -22.92 -11.04 -7.03
C GLU A 614 -22.04 -11.46 -5.84
N PRO A 615 -21.57 -12.71 -5.80
CA PRO A 615 -20.72 -13.19 -4.71
C PRO A 615 -19.34 -12.50 -4.66
N SER A 616 -18.90 -11.88 -5.77
CA SER A 616 -17.61 -11.19 -5.84
C SER A 616 -17.67 -9.73 -5.38
N LEU A 617 -18.84 -9.17 -5.05
CA LEU A 617 -18.98 -7.80 -4.54
C LEU A 617 -18.45 -7.71 -3.10
N THR A 618 -17.46 -6.84 -2.92
CA THR A 618 -16.73 -6.57 -1.68
C THR A 618 -17.38 -5.48 -0.85
N GLY A 619 -17.97 -4.48 -1.51
CA GLY A 619 -18.53 -3.30 -0.88
C GLY A 619 -18.74 -2.16 -1.87
N PHE A 620 -18.93 -0.96 -1.33
CA PHE A 620 -19.28 0.23 -2.07
C PHE A 620 -18.53 1.48 -1.60
N ILE A 621 -18.47 2.47 -2.48
CA ILE A 621 -18.12 3.85 -2.15
C ILE A 621 -19.43 4.64 -2.04
N PHE A 622 -19.70 5.17 -0.85
CA PHE A 622 -20.86 6.04 -0.62
C PHE A 622 -20.57 7.43 -1.17
N VAL A 623 -21.55 8.00 -1.86
CA VAL A 623 -21.51 9.37 -2.34
C VAL A 623 -22.70 10.16 -1.80
N GLU A 624 -22.44 11.39 -1.34
CA GLU A 624 -23.43 12.31 -0.77
C GLU A 624 -24.72 12.43 -1.61
N THR A 625 -25.85 12.67 -0.93
CA THR A 625 -27.20 12.54 -1.52
C THR A 625 -27.94 13.86 -1.75
N ASP A 626 -27.20 14.97 -1.84
CA ASP A 626 -27.68 16.34 -2.03
C ASP A 626 -28.56 16.84 -0.89
N ARG A 627 -27.95 16.92 0.30
CA ARG A 627 -28.61 17.44 1.51
C ARG A 627 -28.80 18.95 1.45
N LYS A 628 -29.92 19.42 2.01
CA LYS A 628 -30.23 20.85 2.20
C LYS A 628 -29.11 21.54 2.95
N ASN A 629 -28.60 22.62 2.39
CA ASN A 629 -27.51 23.40 2.95
C ASN A 629 -27.71 24.89 2.67
N ASP A 630 -26.98 25.73 3.39
CA ASP A 630 -26.95 27.18 3.18
C ASP A 630 -25.53 27.72 3.36
N LEU A 631 -24.89 28.12 2.25
CA LEU A 631 -23.51 28.61 2.29
C LEU A 631 -23.35 29.82 3.21
N LYS A 632 -24.29 30.77 3.18
CA LYS A 632 -24.18 32.03 3.92
C LYS A 632 -24.18 31.84 5.44
N SER A 633 -25.11 31.06 5.99
CA SER A 633 -25.10 30.75 7.42
C SER A 633 -24.01 29.76 7.80
N GLY A 634 -23.55 28.93 6.85
CA GLY A 634 -22.35 28.11 6.97
C GLY A 634 -21.10 28.95 7.23
N GLU A 635 -20.84 29.97 6.41
CA GLU A 635 -19.67 30.85 6.58
C GLU A 635 -19.67 31.62 7.91
N LEU A 636 -20.84 32.01 8.41
CA LEU A 636 -20.95 32.80 9.63
C LEU A 636 -20.72 31.99 10.91
N ALA A 637 -21.26 30.76 10.97
CA ALA A 637 -21.31 29.98 12.21
C ALA A 637 -21.32 28.45 12.01
N GLY A 638 -21.18 27.97 10.77
CA GLY A 638 -21.27 26.56 10.41
C GLY A 638 -22.68 25.95 10.45
N SER A 639 -23.72 26.73 10.79
CA SER A 639 -25.09 26.23 10.95
C SER A 639 -25.73 25.77 9.64
N GLY A 640 -25.28 26.32 8.51
CA GLY A 640 -25.76 25.98 7.18
C GLY A 640 -25.28 24.62 6.65
N TRP A 641 -24.41 23.92 7.39
CA TRP A 641 -23.87 22.61 7.02
C TRP A 641 -24.46 21.46 7.83
N ARG A 642 -25.51 21.75 8.61
CA ARG A 642 -26.14 20.78 9.53
C ARG A 642 -26.55 19.48 8.84
N GLU A 643 -27.27 19.54 7.73
CA GLU A 643 -27.77 18.33 7.09
C GLU A 643 -26.68 17.52 6.35
N PRO A 644 -25.71 18.15 5.65
CA PRO A 644 -24.50 17.44 5.21
C PRO A 644 -23.75 16.73 6.34
N LEU A 645 -23.61 17.36 7.51
CA LEU A 645 -22.99 16.72 8.67
C LEU A 645 -23.85 15.62 9.28
N ASN A 646 -25.19 15.76 9.26
CA ASN A 646 -26.10 14.68 9.67
C ASN A 646 -26.00 13.45 8.76
N GLU A 647 -25.80 13.66 7.45
CA GLU A 647 -25.53 12.58 6.51
C GLU A 647 -24.22 11.87 6.82
N LEU A 648 -23.15 12.62 7.07
CA LEU A 648 -21.90 12.04 7.55
C LEU A 648 -22.12 11.25 8.84
N ALA A 649 -22.82 11.82 9.82
CA ALA A 649 -23.14 11.13 11.06
C ALA A 649 -23.92 9.83 10.82
N TRP A 650 -24.79 9.80 9.79
CA TRP A 650 -25.53 8.62 9.39
C TRP A 650 -24.65 7.57 8.70
N ILE A 651 -23.90 7.92 7.64
CA ILE A 651 -23.05 6.94 6.96
C ILE A 651 -21.92 6.45 7.88
N LYS A 652 -21.47 7.30 8.83
CA LYS A 652 -20.58 6.88 9.92
C LYS A 652 -21.18 5.73 10.73
N ARG A 653 -22.48 5.75 11.04
CA ARG A 653 -23.14 4.63 11.74
C ARG A 653 -23.13 3.36 10.90
N VAL A 654 -23.35 3.46 9.60
CA VAL A 654 -23.19 2.32 8.68
C VAL A 654 -21.76 1.80 8.74
N ALA A 655 -20.77 2.66 8.51
CA ALA A 655 -19.35 2.30 8.46
C ALA A 655 -18.78 1.79 9.80
N LEU A 656 -19.40 2.12 10.92
CA LEU A 656 -19.06 1.61 12.26
C LEU A 656 -19.93 0.45 12.74
N GLY A 657 -21.00 0.10 12.00
CA GLY A 657 -21.94 -0.93 12.41
C GLY A 657 -22.77 -0.56 13.64
N GLN A 658 -23.30 0.67 13.68
CA GLN A 658 -24.04 1.23 14.81
C GLN A 658 -25.49 1.61 14.42
N PRO A 659 -26.32 0.65 14.01
CA PRO A 659 -27.64 0.93 13.44
C PRO A 659 -28.61 1.54 14.46
N ARG A 660 -29.46 2.48 14.00
CA ARG A 660 -30.68 2.87 14.73
C ARG A 660 -31.91 2.16 14.15
N PRO A 661 -32.96 1.94 14.97
CA PRO A 661 -34.21 1.38 14.49
C PRO A 661 -34.76 2.17 13.30
N GLY A 662 -35.06 1.46 12.21
CA GLY A 662 -35.64 2.05 11.00
C GLY A 662 -34.63 2.62 9.99
N GLU A 663 -33.30 2.52 10.22
CA GLU A 663 -32.30 2.98 9.24
C GLU A 663 -31.96 1.95 8.15
N GLY A 664 -32.48 0.71 8.27
CA GLY A 664 -32.36 -0.34 7.25
C GLY A 664 -30.93 -0.78 6.97
N HIS A 665 -30.10 -0.81 8.01
CA HIS A 665 -28.79 -1.45 8.01
C HIS A 665 -28.59 -2.10 9.38
N SER A 666 -27.57 -2.94 9.48
CA SER A 666 -27.23 -3.64 10.70
C SER A 666 -25.75 -3.50 11.04
N ALA A 667 -25.33 -4.01 12.21
CA ALA A 667 -23.95 -3.84 12.67
C ALA A 667 -22.93 -4.53 11.75
N GLU A 668 -23.39 -5.54 11.04
CA GLU A 668 -22.66 -6.39 10.11
C GLU A 668 -22.29 -5.66 8.81
N ASP A 669 -23.00 -4.57 8.51
CA ASP A 669 -22.84 -3.82 7.25
C ASP A 669 -21.60 -2.91 7.22
N LYS A 670 -20.89 -2.81 8.35
CA LYS A 670 -19.70 -1.96 8.52
C LYS A 670 -18.60 -2.22 7.49
N GLY A 671 -18.49 -3.46 7.02
CA GLY A 671 -17.50 -3.89 6.04
C GLY A 671 -17.82 -3.44 4.61
N LEU A 672 -19.08 -3.12 4.32
CA LEU A 672 -19.52 -2.77 2.96
C LEU A 672 -19.13 -1.34 2.57
N CYS A 673 -19.04 -0.41 3.52
CA CYS A 673 -18.62 0.96 3.20
C CYS A 673 -17.09 1.03 3.12
N LEU A 674 -16.54 0.99 1.91
CA LEU A 674 -15.09 0.98 1.66
C LEU A 674 -14.51 2.40 1.53
N GLY A 675 -15.35 3.36 1.15
CA GLY A 675 -15.00 4.77 1.07
C GLY A 675 -16.22 5.68 1.03
N ILE A 676 -15.99 6.97 1.28
CA ILE A 676 -17.02 7.99 1.47
C ILE A 676 -16.59 9.25 0.71
N VAL A 677 -17.49 9.77 -0.13
CA VAL A 677 -17.39 11.06 -0.81
C VAL A 677 -18.47 11.98 -0.25
N LEU A 678 -18.06 13.04 0.45
CA LEU A 678 -18.97 13.91 1.18
C LEU A 678 -19.26 15.21 0.43
N TRP A 679 -20.34 15.90 0.79
CA TRP A 679 -20.57 17.25 0.31
C TRP A 679 -19.48 18.22 0.81
N ALA A 680 -19.14 19.28 0.08
CA ALA A 680 -18.27 20.36 0.57
C ALA A 680 -18.70 21.75 0.08
N PRO A 681 -18.57 22.81 0.90
CA PRO A 681 -19.01 24.16 0.57
C PRO A 681 -18.00 24.91 -0.34
N LEU A 682 -17.61 24.32 -1.47
CA LEU A 682 -16.54 24.83 -2.34
C LEU A 682 -16.64 26.30 -2.76
N PRO A 683 -17.83 26.88 -3.02
CA PRO A 683 -17.91 28.31 -3.34
C PRO A 683 -17.59 29.26 -2.18
N SER A 684 -17.51 28.75 -0.94
CA SER A 684 -17.31 29.56 0.26
C SER A 684 -15.87 30.06 0.40
N THR A 685 -15.65 31.03 1.29
CA THR A 685 -14.30 31.48 1.64
C THR A 685 -13.39 30.35 2.11
N ALA A 686 -12.07 30.50 1.93
CA ALA A 686 -11.08 29.51 2.36
C ALA A 686 -11.15 29.20 3.87
N ASP A 687 -11.46 30.20 4.70
CA ASP A 687 -11.62 30.01 6.15
C ASP A 687 -12.87 29.18 6.47
N ALA A 688 -13.97 29.40 5.75
CA ALA A 688 -15.16 28.58 5.88
C ALA A 688 -14.92 27.14 5.41
N MET A 689 -14.20 26.94 4.31
CA MET A 689 -13.83 25.59 3.85
C MET A 689 -12.96 24.86 4.87
N LYS A 690 -11.94 25.52 5.43
CA LYS A 690 -11.12 24.94 6.51
C LYS A 690 -11.95 24.59 7.75
N MET A 691 -12.84 25.48 8.15
CA MET A 691 -13.76 25.23 9.27
C MET A 691 -14.67 24.04 8.99
N TYR A 692 -15.19 23.92 7.77
CA TYR A 692 -16.00 22.78 7.36
C TYR A 692 -15.20 21.48 7.43
N LEU A 693 -14.00 21.44 6.86
CA LEU A 693 -13.12 20.26 6.92
C LEU A 693 -12.84 19.82 8.36
N LEU A 694 -12.58 20.76 9.27
CA LEU A 694 -12.41 20.47 10.70
C LEU A 694 -13.66 19.84 11.32
N LYS A 695 -14.86 20.36 10.99
CA LYS A 695 -16.14 19.78 11.47
C LYS A 695 -16.41 18.40 10.89
N VAL A 696 -16.04 18.18 9.64
CA VAL A 696 -16.14 16.86 9.00
C VAL A 696 -15.21 15.87 9.67
N GLU A 697 -13.95 16.25 9.92
CA GLU A 697 -12.97 15.42 10.61
C GLU A 697 -13.45 15.06 12.03
N GLU A 698 -13.95 16.05 12.77
CA GLU A 698 -14.55 15.86 14.11
C GLU A 698 -15.76 14.91 14.06
N GLU A 699 -16.69 15.14 13.14
CA GLU A 699 -17.90 14.32 13.02
C GLU A 699 -17.57 12.91 12.52
N ALA A 700 -16.66 12.75 11.55
CA ALA A 700 -16.24 11.46 11.02
C ALA A 700 -15.57 10.61 12.10
N GLY A 701 -14.70 11.22 12.91
CA GLY A 701 -13.88 10.54 13.91
C GLY A 701 -13.19 9.32 13.31
N LEU A 702 -13.57 8.13 13.77
CA LEU A 702 -13.01 6.83 13.39
C LEU A 702 -13.16 6.48 11.91
N VAL A 703 -14.12 7.12 11.24
CA VAL A 703 -14.42 6.88 9.83
C VAL A 703 -13.61 7.82 8.93
N TRP A 704 -12.83 8.76 9.48
CA TRP A 704 -12.04 9.72 8.71
C TRP A 704 -11.12 9.07 7.65
N PRO A 705 -10.39 7.96 7.92
CA PRO A 705 -9.58 7.31 6.87
C PRO A 705 -10.39 6.77 5.67
N LYS A 706 -11.70 6.60 5.82
CA LYS A 706 -12.62 6.21 4.73
C LYS A 706 -13.12 7.40 3.92
N VAL A 707 -12.94 8.64 4.36
CA VAL A 707 -13.25 9.83 3.55
C VAL A 707 -12.20 9.95 2.46
N LYS A 708 -12.59 9.73 1.21
CA LYS A 708 -11.67 9.71 0.05
C LYS A 708 -11.78 10.94 -0.84
N GLY A 709 -12.86 11.70 -0.70
CA GLY A 709 -13.08 12.88 -1.51
C GLY A 709 -14.30 13.67 -1.11
N PHE A 710 -14.55 14.71 -1.89
CA PHE A 710 -15.69 15.60 -1.71
C PHE A 710 -16.41 15.86 -3.02
N ARG A 711 -17.69 16.23 -2.94
CA ARG A 711 -18.57 16.59 -4.05
C ARG A 711 -19.22 17.94 -3.74
N TYR A 712 -19.50 18.69 -4.80
CA TYR A 712 -20.46 19.79 -4.76
C TYR A 712 -21.31 19.69 -6.01
N LEU A 713 -22.60 19.46 -5.84
CA LEU A 713 -23.51 19.21 -6.95
C LEU A 713 -23.66 20.48 -7.81
N LEU A 714 -23.04 20.48 -8.99
CA LEU A 714 -23.05 21.61 -9.92
C LEU A 714 -24.25 21.56 -10.89
N GLN A 715 -24.96 20.43 -10.94
CA GLN A 715 -26.02 20.13 -11.91
C GLN A 715 -27.14 21.19 -11.98
N ASP A 716 -27.48 21.84 -10.87
CA ASP A 716 -28.55 22.84 -10.78
C ASP A 716 -28.02 24.28 -10.61
N LYS A 717 -26.70 24.46 -10.50
CA LYS A 717 -26.06 25.74 -10.17
C LYS A 717 -25.87 26.64 -11.41
N PRO A 718 -25.81 27.98 -11.23
CA PRO A 718 -25.54 28.91 -12.33
C PRO A 718 -24.23 28.59 -13.06
N HIS A 719 -24.19 28.83 -14.37
CA HIS A 719 -22.94 28.76 -15.15
C HIS A 719 -21.89 29.69 -14.53
N GLY A 720 -20.62 29.28 -14.61
CA GLY A 720 -19.49 29.97 -13.99
C GLY A 720 -19.31 29.75 -12.49
N THR A 721 -20.19 29.00 -11.79
CA THR A 721 -20.02 28.73 -10.35
C THR A 721 -18.66 28.08 -10.05
N MET A 722 -18.24 27.09 -10.84
CA MET A 722 -16.95 26.41 -10.68
C MET A 722 -15.75 27.24 -11.14
N LEU A 723 -15.98 28.38 -11.81
CA LEU A 723 -14.93 29.30 -12.27
C LEU A 723 -14.67 30.44 -11.28
N GLN A 724 -15.38 30.45 -10.15
CA GLN A 724 -15.13 31.42 -9.08
C GLN A 724 -13.80 31.09 -8.40
N ASP A 725 -13.01 32.12 -8.07
CA ASP A 725 -11.69 31.98 -7.43
C ASP A 725 -11.76 31.13 -6.16
N THR A 726 -12.79 31.34 -5.32
CA THR A 726 -13.00 30.55 -4.10
C THR A 726 -13.20 29.07 -4.38
N PHE A 727 -13.95 28.73 -5.43
CA PHE A 727 -14.18 27.35 -5.84
C PHE A 727 -12.88 26.67 -6.25
N ILE A 728 -12.11 27.33 -7.13
CA ILE A 728 -10.83 26.85 -7.66
C ILE A 728 -9.83 26.65 -6.51
N ASP A 729 -9.67 27.64 -5.64
CA ASP A 729 -8.73 27.59 -4.52
C ASP A 729 -9.08 26.50 -3.50
N ASN A 730 -10.38 26.31 -3.23
CA ASN A 730 -10.83 25.24 -2.34
C ASN A 730 -10.65 23.85 -2.97
N THR A 731 -10.79 23.70 -4.30
CA THR A 731 -10.46 22.45 -4.98
C THR A 731 -8.95 22.17 -4.92
N LYS A 732 -8.09 23.18 -5.10
CA LYS A 732 -6.63 23.05 -4.90
C LYS A 732 -6.30 22.61 -3.47
N LEU A 733 -6.99 23.17 -2.48
CA LEU A 733 -6.84 22.76 -1.08
C LEU A 733 -7.18 21.28 -0.87
N LEU A 734 -8.21 20.74 -1.53
CA LEU A 734 -8.52 19.32 -1.48
C LEU A 734 -7.37 18.46 -2.02
N GLY A 735 -6.81 18.83 -3.19
CA GLY A 735 -5.68 18.13 -3.80
C GLY A 735 -4.46 18.08 -2.88
N ARG A 736 -4.07 19.23 -2.29
CA ARG A 736 -2.97 19.31 -1.29
C ARG A 736 -3.17 18.45 -0.05
N ARG A 737 -4.42 18.11 0.25
CA ARG A 737 -4.81 17.26 1.39
C ARG A 737 -4.99 15.79 0.99
N GLY A 738 -4.71 15.43 -0.27
CA GLY A 738 -4.82 14.08 -0.79
C GLY A 738 -6.27 13.64 -1.07
N PHE A 739 -7.22 14.57 -1.14
CA PHE A 739 -8.63 14.25 -1.44
C PHE A 739 -8.95 14.36 -2.93
N THR A 740 -9.86 13.52 -3.40
CA THR A 740 -10.44 13.65 -4.74
C THR A 740 -11.59 14.66 -4.76
N PHE A 741 -11.87 15.24 -5.93
CA PHE A 741 -13.08 16.02 -6.16
C PHE A 741 -13.97 15.31 -7.18
N ASP A 742 -15.17 14.96 -6.73
CA ASP A 742 -16.18 14.29 -7.54
C ASP A 742 -17.06 15.33 -8.25
N VAL A 743 -16.92 15.39 -9.57
CA VAL A 743 -17.50 16.42 -10.43
C VAL A 743 -18.84 15.96 -10.96
N CYS A 744 -19.93 16.54 -10.45
CA CYS A 744 -21.29 16.22 -10.88
C CYS A 744 -21.96 17.40 -11.61
N ILE A 745 -22.07 17.30 -12.93
CA ILE A 745 -22.75 18.26 -13.82
C ILE A 745 -23.91 17.58 -14.58
N ASP A 746 -24.80 18.37 -15.19
CA ASP A 746 -25.93 17.88 -15.99
C ASP A 746 -25.92 18.51 -17.38
N LEU A 747 -25.13 17.93 -18.27
CA LEU A 747 -25.00 18.43 -19.64
C LEU A 747 -26.34 18.42 -20.38
N HIS A 748 -27.15 17.38 -20.18
CA HIS A 748 -28.45 17.23 -20.84
C HIS A 748 -29.35 18.44 -20.54
N ARG A 749 -29.57 18.76 -19.26
CA ARG A 749 -30.56 19.77 -18.86
C ARG A 749 -29.98 21.19 -18.79
N ARG A 750 -28.66 21.35 -18.63
CA ARG A 750 -28.00 22.68 -18.51
C ARG A 750 -27.29 23.15 -19.76
N GLY A 751 -27.16 22.27 -20.75
CA GLY A 751 -26.58 22.57 -22.04
C GLY A 751 -25.06 22.76 -22.02
N GLN A 752 -24.53 23.05 -23.20
CA GLN A 752 -23.11 23.00 -23.53
C GLN A 752 -22.21 23.96 -22.74
N GLN A 753 -22.74 25.03 -22.15
CA GLN A 753 -21.92 25.97 -21.41
C GLN A 753 -21.34 25.33 -20.15
N GLN A 754 -22.10 24.48 -19.46
CA GLN A 754 -21.65 23.89 -18.20
C GLN A 754 -20.42 22.97 -18.37
N ILE A 755 -20.36 22.19 -19.45
CA ILE A 755 -19.20 21.33 -19.72
C ILE A 755 -17.98 22.13 -20.23
N LYS A 756 -18.20 23.29 -20.87
CA LYS A 756 -17.11 24.23 -21.19
C LYS A 756 -16.52 24.84 -19.93
N ASP A 757 -17.37 25.23 -18.98
CA ASP A 757 -16.91 25.72 -17.67
C ASP A 757 -16.09 24.63 -16.95
N LEU A 758 -16.49 23.36 -17.04
CA LEU A 758 -15.73 22.24 -16.47
C LEU A 758 -14.34 22.07 -17.08
N VAL A 759 -14.22 22.13 -18.41
CA VAL A 759 -12.92 22.05 -19.09
C VAL A 759 -11.98 23.16 -18.61
N GLU A 760 -12.49 24.39 -18.49
CA GLU A 760 -11.68 25.52 -18.02
C GLU A 760 -11.35 25.39 -16.53
N PHE A 761 -12.31 25.00 -15.70
CA PHE A 761 -12.09 24.74 -14.27
C PHE A 761 -11.00 23.69 -14.04
N ALA A 762 -11.01 22.57 -14.78
CA ALA A 762 -10.00 21.52 -14.61
C ALA A 762 -8.57 22.04 -14.83
N LYS A 763 -8.39 22.94 -15.80
CA LYS A 763 -7.10 23.62 -16.05
C LYS A 763 -6.73 24.54 -14.89
N LEU A 764 -7.65 25.42 -14.48
CA LEU A 764 -7.41 26.39 -13.42
C LEU A 764 -7.16 25.73 -12.06
N ALA A 765 -7.85 24.64 -11.74
CA ALA A 765 -7.71 23.87 -10.50
C ALA A 765 -6.35 23.18 -10.37
N ARG A 766 -5.59 23.03 -11.46
CA ARG A 766 -4.26 22.39 -11.48
C ARG A 766 -3.14 23.33 -11.89
N ASP A 767 -3.48 24.54 -12.33
CA ASP A 767 -2.51 25.56 -12.70
C ASP A 767 -1.65 25.97 -11.51
N ASN A 768 -0.33 25.97 -11.71
CA ASN A 768 0.69 26.27 -10.69
C ASN A 768 0.59 25.40 -9.41
N VAL A 769 0.23 24.13 -9.54
CA VAL A 769 0.20 23.14 -8.45
C VAL A 769 1.26 22.05 -8.70
N PRO A 770 2.11 21.70 -7.70
CA PRO A 770 3.04 20.57 -7.81
C PRO A 770 2.33 19.27 -8.18
N GLU A 771 2.99 18.38 -8.93
CA GLU A 771 2.36 17.15 -9.45
C GLU A 771 1.72 16.30 -8.35
N ASN A 772 2.43 16.11 -7.24
CA ASN A 772 1.98 15.34 -6.07
C ASN A 772 0.88 16.03 -5.23
N GLU A 773 0.55 17.29 -5.53
CA GLU A 773 -0.52 18.07 -4.87
C GLU A 773 -1.74 18.29 -5.78
N LYS A 774 -1.69 17.87 -7.05
CA LYS A 774 -2.79 18.07 -7.99
C LYS A 774 -4.02 17.28 -7.56
N VAL A 775 -5.17 17.96 -7.60
CA VAL A 775 -6.44 17.32 -7.32
C VAL A 775 -6.80 16.29 -8.40
N VAL A 776 -7.18 15.10 -7.94
CA VAL A 776 -7.79 14.07 -8.80
C VAL A 776 -9.26 14.44 -9.01
N LEU A 777 -9.65 14.58 -10.27
CA LEU A 777 -11.03 14.87 -10.67
C LEU A 777 -11.71 13.57 -11.10
N VAL A 778 -12.84 13.24 -10.50
CA VAL A 778 -13.65 12.08 -10.86
C VAL A 778 -14.93 12.58 -11.52
N LEU A 779 -15.04 12.41 -12.83
CA LEU A 779 -16.20 12.82 -13.61
C LEU A 779 -17.37 11.87 -13.35
N ASP A 780 -18.42 12.40 -12.72
CA ASP A 780 -19.60 11.63 -12.35
C ASP A 780 -20.50 11.34 -13.55
N HIS A 781 -21.00 10.10 -13.66
CA HIS A 781 -22.05 9.71 -14.60
C HIS A 781 -21.83 10.18 -16.04
N LEU A 782 -20.58 10.10 -16.54
CA LEU A 782 -20.18 10.61 -17.86
C LEU A 782 -20.53 12.11 -18.08
N CYS A 783 -20.70 12.92 -17.03
CA CYS A 783 -21.24 14.29 -17.09
C CYS A 783 -22.71 14.40 -17.54
N LYS A 784 -23.51 13.34 -17.36
CA LYS A 784 -24.94 13.22 -17.67
C LYS A 784 -25.32 13.78 -19.06
N PRO A 785 -24.80 13.19 -20.14
CA PRO A 785 -25.25 13.54 -21.48
C PRO A 785 -26.68 13.03 -21.72
N ASP A 786 -27.36 13.57 -22.74
CA ASP A 786 -28.65 13.02 -23.18
C ASP A 786 -28.43 11.66 -23.88
N MET A 787 -28.86 10.57 -23.23
CA MET A 787 -28.72 9.21 -23.75
C MET A 787 -30.00 8.68 -24.42
N SER A 788 -31.04 9.51 -24.57
CA SER A 788 -32.31 9.10 -25.17
C SER A 788 -32.26 8.93 -26.71
N ASP A 789 -31.34 9.63 -27.38
CA ASP A 789 -31.13 9.54 -28.84
C ASP A 789 -29.96 8.60 -29.17
N ALA A 790 -30.26 7.33 -29.43
CA ALA A 790 -29.28 6.30 -29.76
C ALA A 790 -28.55 6.57 -31.11
N ASP A 791 -29.19 7.22 -32.08
CA ASP A 791 -28.77 7.16 -33.49
C ASP A 791 -27.97 8.39 -33.99
N SER A 792 -27.96 9.50 -33.24
CA SER A 792 -27.32 10.75 -33.69
C SER A 792 -25.83 10.87 -33.33
N VAL A 793 -24.94 10.18 -34.06
CA VAL A 793 -23.46 10.36 -33.96
C VAL A 793 -22.96 11.72 -34.48
N SER A 794 -23.84 12.49 -35.13
CA SER A 794 -23.56 13.83 -35.67
C SER A 794 -24.26 14.96 -34.90
N GLY A 795 -24.95 14.64 -33.82
CA GLY A 795 -25.62 15.61 -32.96
C GLY A 795 -24.63 16.56 -32.30
N VAL A 796 -24.96 17.86 -32.29
CA VAL A 796 -24.12 18.91 -31.70
C VAL A 796 -23.83 18.64 -30.21
N ALA A 797 -24.79 18.05 -29.47
CA ALA A 797 -24.64 17.69 -28.06
C ALA A 797 -23.57 16.60 -27.85
N PHE A 798 -23.64 15.48 -28.59
CA PHE A 798 -22.64 14.41 -28.54
C PHE A 798 -21.25 14.93 -28.93
N MET A 799 -21.15 15.73 -29.99
CA MET A 799 -19.87 16.30 -30.43
C MET A 799 -19.26 17.23 -29.38
N THR A 800 -20.09 18.03 -28.69
CA THR A 800 -19.63 18.90 -27.61
C THR A 800 -19.16 18.10 -26.40
N TRP A 801 -19.93 17.08 -26.01
CA TRP A 801 -19.56 16.15 -24.95
C TRP A 801 -18.23 15.46 -25.26
N ARG A 802 -18.11 14.84 -26.44
CA ARG A 802 -16.92 14.11 -26.87
C ARG A 802 -15.67 14.99 -26.87
N ALA A 803 -15.78 16.21 -27.38
CA ALA A 803 -14.66 17.15 -27.39
C ALA A 803 -14.21 17.52 -25.97
N ALA A 804 -15.15 17.78 -25.06
CA ALA A 804 -14.82 18.09 -23.68
C ALA A 804 -14.22 16.89 -22.93
N ILE A 805 -14.76 15.69 -23.14
CA ILE A 805 -14.23 14.46 -22.56
C ILE A 805 -12.79 14.21 -23.01
N HIS A 806 -12.50 14.29 -24.32
CA HIS A 806 -11.13 14.15 -24.81
C HIS A 806 -10.15 15.15 -24.20
N GLU A 807 -10.58 16.40 -24.04
CA GLU A 807 -9.77 17.47 -23.43
C GLU A 807 -9.50 17.17 -21.94
N LEU A 808 -10.54 16.82 -21.18
CA LEU A 808 -10.42 16.46 -19.76
C LEU A 808 -9.55 15.22 -19.53
N GLY A 809 -9.59 14.26 -20.46
CA GLY A 809 -8.84 13.01 -20.39
C GLY A 809 -7.37 13.11 -20.76
N GLN A 810 -6.89 14.25 -21.29
CA GLN A 810 -5.46 14.48 -21.54
C GLN A 810 -4.64 14.53 -20.25
N ASP A 811 -5.27 14.85 -19.13
CA ASP A 811 -4.64 14.86 -17.82
C ASP A 811 -4.82 13.50 -17.13
N GLU A 812 -3.72 12.93 -16.63
CA GLU A 812 -3.69 11.64 -15.96
C GLU A 812 -4.42 11.64 -14.60
N HIS A 813 -4.63 12.83 -14.00
CA HIS A 813 -5.36 13.01 -12.75
C HIS A 813 -6.89 13.08 -12.95
N THR A 814 -7.40 12.82 -14.16
CA THR A 814 -8.83 12.77 -14.45
C THR A 814 -9.32 11.35 -14.68
N TYR A 815 -10.35 10.96 -13.93
CA TYR A 815 -11.04 9.67 -13.99
C TYR A 815 -12.51 9.89 -14.34
N VAL A 816 -13.20 8.85 -14.83
CA VAL A 816 -14.62 8.91 -15.15
C VAL A 816 -15.37 7.72 -14.56
N LYS A 817 -16.54 7.99 -13.98
CA LYS A 817 -17.48 6.95 -13.59
C LYS A 817 -18.35 6.56 -14.77
N PHE A 818 -18.30 5.29 -15.15
CA PHE A 818 -19.31 4.67 -15.99
C PHE A 818 -20.43 4.16 -15.08
N SER A 819 -21.35 5.07 -14.76
CA SER A 819 -22.40 4.83 -13.76
C SER A 819 -23.83 4.99 -14.28
N GLY A 820 -24.76 4.32 -13.58
CA GLY A 820 -26.14 3.92 -13.92
C GLY A 820 -26.95 4.72 -14.94
N GLY A 821 -26.54 4.73 -16.21
CA GLY A 821 -27.13 5.51 -17.30
C GLY A 821 -28.60 5.21 -17.63
N PHE A 822 -29.24 4.23 -16.98
CA PHE A 822 -30.68 3.94 -17.15
C PHE A 822 -31.56 5.14 -16.82
N ALA A 823 -31.18 5.95 -15.82
CA ALA A 823 -31.94 7.14 -15.43
C ALA A 823 -31.91 8.25 -16.50
N GLU A 824 -30.94 8.22 -17.42
CA GLU A 824 -30.81 9.17 -18.53
C GLU A 824 -31.32 8.58 -19.86
N MET A 825 -31.91 7.38 -19.83
CA MET A 825 -32.60 6.74 -20.96
C MET A 825 -34.12 6.85 -20.83
N ASP A 826 -34.81 6.58 -21.95
CA ASP A 826 -36.27 6.51 -22.00
C ASP A 826 -36.85 5.39 -21.11
N GLU A 827 -38.06 5.59 -20.57
CA GLU A 827 -38.75 4.64 -19.68
C GLU A 827 -38.92 3.24 -20.30
N SER A 828 -38.90 3.12 -21.64
CA SER A 828 -38.95 1.83 -22.33
C SER A 828 -37.71 0.94 -22.13
N VAL A 829 -36.62 1.46 -21.56
CA VAL A 829 -35.35 0.73 -21.37
C VAL A 829 -35.50 -0.56 -20.56
N ASP A 830 -36.41 -0.63 -19.58
CA ASP A 830 -36.65 -1.84 -18.78
C ASP A 830 -37.06 -3.04 -19.66
N GLY A 831 -37.81 -2.77 -20.73
CA GLY A 831 -38.27 -3.75 -21.71
C GLY A 831 -37.22 -4.17 -22.74
N LEU A 832 -36.08 -3.48 -22.81
CA LEU A 832 -35.02 -3.79 -23.77
C LEU A 832 -34.15 -4.98 -23.31
N SER A 833 -33.57 -5.68 -24.28
CA SER A 833 -32.55 -6.69 -24.02
C SER A 833 -31.22 -6.03 -23.65
N THR A 834 -30.35 -6.72 -22.89
CA THR A 834 -28.98 -6.26 -22.59
C THR A 834 -28.23 -5.81 -23.84
N ASN A 835 -28.40 -6.56 -24.95
CA ASN A 835 -27.78 -6.24 -26.24
C ASN A 835 -28.30 -4.95 -26.87
N ASP A 836 -29.59 -4.63 -26.75
CA ASP A 836 -30.13 -3.38 -27.29
C ASP A 836 -29.74 -2.18 -26.44
N ILE A 837 -29.61 -2.37 -25.12
CA ILE A 837 -29.03 -1.38 -24.21
C ILE A 837 -27.54 -1.14 -24.55
N CYS A 838 -26.77 -2.21 -24.78
CA CYS A 838 -25.35 -2.09 -25.16
C CYS A 838 -25.20 -1.28 -26.45
N LYS A 839 -26.02 -1.54 -27.48
CA LYS A 839 -26.03 -0.72 -28.71
C LYS A 839 -26.29 0.77 -28.44
N ALA A 840 -27.21 1.09 -27.55
CA ALA A 840 -27.51 2.48 -27.20
C ALA A 840 -26.34 3.17 -26.48
N LEU A 841 -25.59 2.43 -25.66
CA LEU A 841 -24.46 2.93 -24.88
C LEU A 841 -23.11 2.87 -25.59
N GLU A 842 -22.97 2.04 -26.62
CA GLU A 842 -21.70 1.69 -27.26
C GLU A 842 -20.88 2.93 -27.65
N LYS A 843 -21.53 3.93 -28.26
CA LYS A 843 -20.85 5.16 -28.71
C LYS A 843 -20.24 5.97 -27.56
N TRP A 844 -20.91 6.01 -26.40
CA TRP A 844 -20.44 6.74 -25.22
C TRP A 844 -19.27 5.99 -24.59
N PHE A 845 -19.45 4.68 -24.40
CA PHE A 845 -18.44 3.82 -23.81
C PHE A 845 -17.14 3.78 -24.64
N ARG A 846 -17.25 3.73 -25.98
CA ARG A 846 -16.08 3.81 -26.88
C ARG A 846 -15.28 5.10 -26.70
N VAL A 847 -15.95 6.25 -26.61
CA VAL A 847 -15.25 7.53 -26.35
C VAL A 847 -14.53 7.51 -25.01
N LEU A 848 -15.15 6.95 -23.96
CA LEU A 848 -14.48 6.81 -22.67
C LEU A 848 -13.23 5.95 -22.78
N LEU A 849 -13.31 4.79 -23.43
CA LEU A 849 -12.17 3.90 -23.61
C LEU A 849 -11.04 4.53 -24.41
N GLU A 850 -11.37 5.21 -25.53
CA GLU A 850 -10.40 5.93 -26.35
C GLU A 850 -9.71 7.07 -25.58
N THR A 851 -10.41 7.68 -24.63
CA THR A 851 -9.93 8.87 -23.92
C THR A 851 -9.18 8.53 -22.64
N PHE A 852 -9.79 7.72 -21.79
CA PHE A 852 -9.33 7.43 -20.43
C PHE A 852 -8.53 6.14 -20.36
N GLY A 853 -8.77 5.22 -21.29
CA GLY A 853 -8.35 3.84 -21.16
C GLY A 853 -9.08 3.12 -20.01
N PRO A 854 -8.92 1.81 -19.90
CA PRO A 854 -9.67 0.99 -18.94
C PRO A 854 -9.28 1.29 -17.49
N ARG A 855 -8.04 1.75 -17.21
CA ARG A 855 -7.56 2.04 -15.84
C ARG A 855 -8.15 3.31 -15.21
N ARG A 856 -8.76 4.20 -16.01
CA ARG A 856 -9.32 5.47 -15.52
C ARG A 856 -10.85 5.54 -15.67
N ILE A 857 -11.48 4.42 -16.01
CA ILE A 857 -12.94 4.26 -16.01
C ILE A 857 -13.32 3.42 -14.80
N MET A 858 -14.26 3.92 -14.01
CA MET A 858 -14.72 3.26 -12.79
C MET A 858 -16.17 2.84 -12.97
N PHE A 859 -16.50 1.56 -12.85
CA PHE A 859 -17.90 1.14 -12.72
C PHE A 859 -18.46 1.59 -11.38
N GLY A 860 -19.64 2.19 -11.46
CA GLY A 860 -20.48 2.48 -10.32
C GLY A 860 -21.90 2.15 -10.70
N SER A 861 -22.67 1.53 -9.81
CA SER A 861 -24.05 1.20 -10.15
C SER A 861 -24.94 2.43 -10.21
N ASP A 862 -24.58 3.49 -9.49
CA ASP A 862 -25.45 4.64 -9.18
C ASP A 862 -26.73 4.21 -8.44
N TRP A 863 -26.68 3.14 -7.64
CA TRP A 863 -27.85 2.67 -6.90
C TRP A 863 -28.22 3.67 -5.80
N PRO A 864 -29.50 3.99 -5.56
CA PRO A 864 -30.70 3.49 -6.24
C PRO A 864 -31.10 4.30 -7.48
N VAL A 865 -30.39 5.37 -7.84
CA VAL A 865 -30.74 6.23 -9.00
C VAL A 865 -30.90 5.41 -10.28
N CYS A 866 -30.04 4.41 -10.48
CA CYS A 866 -30.14 3.49 -11.61
C CYS A 866 -31.43 2.66 -11.67
N THR A 867 -32.22 2.61 -10.59
CA THR A 867 -33.54 1.93 -10.58
C THR A 867 -34.64 2.78 -11.21
N ILE A 868 -34.40 4.07 -11.45
CA ILE A 868 -35.26 4.90 -12.29
C ILE A 868 -35.29 4.27 -13.68
N ASN A 869 -36.50 3.97 -14.16
CA ASN A 869 -36.75 3.32 -15.45
C ASN A 869 -36.23 1.89 -15.59
N MET A 870 -35.78 1.22 -14.50
CA MET A 870 -35.18 -0.11 -14.60
C MET A 870 -35.44 -1.02 -13.39
N SER A 871 -35.97 -2.21 -13.65
CA SER A 871 -36.07 -3.30 -12.67
C SER A 871 -34.77 -4.13 -12.63
N ASN A 872 -34.39 -4.64 -11.45
CA ASN A 872 -33.12 -5.37 -11.25
C ASN A 872 -31.89 -4.60 -11.78
N ALA A 873 -31.91 -3.27 -11.59
CA ALA A 873 -31.01 -2.35 -12.24
C ALA A 873 -29.53 -2.64 -11.95
N TRP A 874 -29.18 -2.98 -10.71
CA TRP A 874 -27.79 -3.23 -10.35
C TRP A 874 -27.18 -4.38 -11.17
N SER A 875 -27.82 -5.56 -11.16
CA SER A 875 -27.34 -6.73 -11.90
C SER A 875 -27.34 -6.48 -13.41
N ARG A 876 -28.35 -5.76 -13.92
CA ARG A 876 -28.40 -5.40 -15.34
C ARG A 876 -27.30 -4.43 -15.73
N TRP A 877 -26.99 -3.43 -14.90
CA TRP A 877 -25.92 -2.47 -15.18
C TRP A 877 -24.55 -3.15 -15.20
N ARG A 878 -24.30 -4.09 -14.28
CA ARG A 878 -23.11 -4.96 -14.31
C ARG A 878 -23.04 -5.74 -15.62
N ASP A 879 -24.12 -6.42 -16.00
CA ASP A 879 -24.17 -7.24 -17.23
C ASP A 879 -23.96 -6.40 -18.49
N VAL A 880 -24.57 -5.22 -18.56
CA VAL A 880 -24.38 -4.24 -19.64
C VAL A 880 -22.93 -3.78 -19.69
N THR A 881 -22.33 -3.42 -18.56
CA THR A 881 -20.93 -2.99 -18.51
C THR A 881 -19.99 -4.09 -18.96
N LEU A 882 -20.19 -5.32 -18.47
CA LEU A 882 -19.41 -6.49 -18.87
C LEU A 882 -19.57 -6.79 -20.35
N GLN A 883 -20.79 -6.72 -20.90
CA GLN A 883 -21.05 -6.95 -22.31
C GLN A 883 -20.44 -5.84 -23.20
N LEU A 884 -20.54 -4.57 -22.81
CA LEU A 884 -19.90 -3.44 -23.51
C LEU A 884 -18.38 -3.59 -23.55
N CYS A 885 -17.78 -4.01 -22.44
CA CYS A 885 -16.36 -4.38 -22.37
C CYS A 885 -16.02 -5.48 -23.40
N GLN A 886 -16.82 -6.55 -23.46
CA GLN A 886 -16.65 -7.64 -24.43
C GLN A 886 -16.83 -7.18 -25.89
N GLU A 887 -17.83 -6.36 -26.19
CA GLU A 887 -18.14 -5.82 -27.52
C GLU A 887 -17.10 -4.80 -28.02
N ALA A 888 -16.54 -4.02 -27.09
CA ALA A 888 -15.38 -3.18 -27.34
C ALA A 888 -14.10 -3.99 -27.59
N ARG A 889 -14.16 -5.33 -27.44
CA ARG A 889 -13.03 -6.26 -27.54
C ARG A 889 -11.92 -5.93 -26.57
N LEU A 890 -12.30 -5.34 -25.43
CA LEU A 890 -11.39 -5.20 -24.32
C LEU A 890 -10.88 -6.59 -23.97
N THR A 891 -9.56 -6.71 -23.87
CA THR A 891 -9.00 -7.93 -23.31
C THR A 891 -9.64 -8.08 -21.93
N PRO A 892 -9.92 -9.29 -21.49
CA PRO A 892 -10.53 -9.48 -20.18
C PRO A 892 -9.82 -8.69 -19.03
N GLU A 893 -8.52 -8.45 -19.16
CA GLU A 893 -7.74 -7.48 -18.34
C GLU A 893 -8.36 -6.11 -18.19
N GLU A 894 -8.68 -5.52 -19.33
CA GLU A 894 -9.17 -4.18 -19.44
C GLU A 894 -10.61 -4.14 -18.89
N GLN A 895 -11.31 -5.28 -18.91
CA GLN A 895 -12.63 -5.42 -18.30
C GLN A 895 -12.57 -5.34 -16.76
N VAL A 896 -11.57 -5.95 -16.11
CA VAL A 896 -11.36 -5.84 -14.64
C VAL A 896 -10.99 -4.43 -14.21
N LYS A 897 -10.24 -3.71 -15.05
CA LYS A 897 -9.89 -2.32 -14.78
C LYS A 897 -11.12 -1.40 -14.83
N VAL A 898 -12.14 -1.77 -15.62
CA VAL A 898 -13.42 -1.03 -15.75
C VAL A 898 -14.47 -1.43 -14.72
N LEU A 899 -14.58 -2.72 -14.37
CA LEU A 899 -15.43 -3.25 -13.29
C LEU A 899 -14.59 -3.24 -12.01
N PRO A 900 -14.55 -2.14 -11.22
CA PRO A 900 -13.52 -1.96 -10.22
C PRO A 900 -13.53 -3.16 -9.32
N THR A 901 -12.33 -3.66 -9.13
CA THR A 901 -11.94 -4.50 -8.02
C THR A 901 -11.14 -3.69 -7.04
#